data_AF-A0A4Q2Y6S0-F1
#
_entry.id   AF-A0A4Q2Y6S0-F1
#
_cell.length_a   1.000
_cell.length_b   1.000
_cell.length_c   1.000
_cell.angle_alpha   90.00
_cell.angle_beta   90.00
_cell.angle_gamma   90.00
#
_symmetry.space_group_name_H-M   'P 1'
#
loop_
_entity.id
_entity.type
_entity.pdbx_description
1 polymer ?
#
loop_
_entity_poly.entity_id
_entity_poly.type
_entity_poly.pdbx_seq_one_letter_code
_entity_poly.pdbx_strand_id
1 'polypeptide(L)'
;NELSGWQKAHGTEIGRKLVREMVTRDVNHPCTLFWDNGNEGGWNRELDGEFRLYDFQDRIVLHPWEAFNGVDTKHYPSFNDLTKRLAGPNTVMPTEMIHGLYDGGAGAGLEDYWNAISSSPFGGGGFIWVLADEGIMRTDQNNRIDVSSTYAPDGIVGPRHEKKGSYYTVRDVFSPVQIDRPVMDASFTGKVMVRNRYDFKKLDAYFYWSLLRFPDPSAPDAGAQVITMGKVRDLDLAPGEEGILDLELPEKELEKADALSVSYGSLDREAGGWTWGTRALAARLAAQEKETGSVSKQEAGGVITLRSGNLTATFDSTTGLLKTLAQGDKTSSLSNGPRLVFARPAKGDIPWTDARLEPAASPGDPLVWMPETPLPLNLLEIDLEYQKNINWAGFKLEISRDGQIWKTLYDATRRSGDGKTYEFPPQTVAAVRLSNRRQVDGGIPTVKGMRAAYQADRFPASSAAKVTSGENWLAAETEDGGKFHWTLSGANGLKLDYSYKLDGDFTYHGITFDHPEDQFRSLKWLGDGPARVWQNRLRGTELGVWEIARNDIQPGESWTFPEFQGCFGGLRWTRLATETGDLTVTSGDPQTYLRIGTPRISHPFTTVAFPAGDLSFLKAIPAIGSKFIKPEDSGPSGKPANASGEYKGTLVFGFGK
;
A
#
# COMPACT_ATOMS: atom_id res chain seq x y z
N ASN A 1 -11.96 17.71 -24.87
CA ASN A 1 -10.92 18.36 -25.71
C ASN A 1 -10.80 19.77 -25.19
N GLU A 2 -9.62 20.16 -24.72
CA GLU A 2 -9.48 21.31 -23.84
C GLU A 2 -8.79 22.51 -24.51
N LEU A 3 -9.39 23.69 -24.38
CA LEU A 3 -8.77 24.97 -24.71
C LEU A 3 -7.65 25.27 -23.70
N SER A 4 -6.49 25.74 -24.13
CA SER A 4 -5.28 25.84 -23.27
C SER A 4 -5.29 26.90 -22.16
N GLY A 5 -6.44 27.46 -21.78
CA GLY A 5 -6.55 28.31 -20.60
C GLY A 5 -6.45 27.45 -19.34
N TRP A 6 -5.65 27.85 -18.35
CA TRP A 6 -5.54 27.13 -17.07
C TRP A 6 -5.96 28.05 -15.92
N GLN A 7 -5.15 28.39 -14.92
CA GLN A 7 -5.61 29.32 -13.86
C GLN A 7 -5.99 30.74 -14.34
N LYS A 8 -5.70 31.08 -15.61
CA LYS A 8 -6.10 32.32 -16.26
C LYS A 8 -6.61 32.03 -17.66
N ALA A 9 -7.72 32.67 -18.01
CA ALA A 9 -8.31 32.54 -19.32
C ALA A 9 -7.54 33.32 -20.40
N HIS A 10 -7.66 32.86 -21.65
CA HIS A 10 -7.27 33.64 -22.82
C HIS A 10 -8.21 34.84 -22.98
N GLY A 11 -7.66 35.97 -23.43
CA GLY A 11 -8.48 37.12 -23.83
C GLY A 11 -9.37 36.77 -25.02
N THR A 12 -10.58 37.35 -25.09
CA THR A 12 -11.66 36.92 -26.00
C THR A 12 -11.25 36.89 -27.47
N GLU A 13 -10.50 37.88 -27.97
CA GLU A 13 -10.08 37.90 -29.37
C GLU A 13 -9.20 36.70 -29.74
N ILE A 14 -8.24 36.37 -28.87
CA ILE A 14 -7.36 35.22 -29.07
C ILE A 14 -8.12 33.92 -28.81
N GLY A 15 -8.92 33.88 -27.75
CA GLY A 15 -9.77 32.76 -27.40
C GLY A 15 -10.68 32.32 -28.55
N ARG A 16 -11.34 33.25 -29.26
CA ARG A 16 -12.15 32.94 -30.45
C ARG A 16 -11.35 32.23 -31.55
N LYS A 17 -10.13 32.70 -31.82
CA LYS A 17 -9.24 32.08 -32.82
C LYS A 17 -8.89 30.65 -32.40
N LEU A 18 -8.50 30.47 -31.13
CA LEU A 18 -8.12 29.16 -30.58
C LEU A 18 -9.30 28.18 -30.54
N VAL A 19 -10.50 28.63 -30.15
CA VAL A 19 -11.72 27.81 -30.17
C VAL A 19 -12.04 27.36 -31.60
N ARG A 20 -12.00 28.28 -32.57
CA ARG A 20 -12.20 27.94 -33.99
C ARG A 20 -11.20 26.90 -34.46
N GLU A 21 -9.91 27.10 -34.18
CA GLU A 21 -8.85 26.18 -34.61
C GLU A 21 -9.03 24.78 -33.99
N MET A 22 -9.27 24.69 -32.68
CA MET A 22 -9.47 23.42 -31.99
C MET A 22 -10.72 22.69 -32.50
N VAL A 23 -11.88 23.37 -32.53
CA VAL A 23 -13.14 22.73 -32.89
C VAL A 23 -13.14 22.32 -34.35
N THR A 24 -12.75 23.19 -35.28
CA THR A 24 -12.74 22.84 -36.71
C THR A 24 -11.76 21.73 -37.05
N ARG A 25 -10.64 21.60 -36.31
CA ARG A 25 -9.71 20.48 -36.44
C ARG A 25 -10.35 19.16 -36.00
N ASP A 26 -11.04 19.16 -34.86
CA ASP A 26 -11.38 17.92 -34.14
C ASP A 26 -12.86 17.49 -34.21
N VAL A 27 -13.76 18.34 -34.73
CA VAL A 27 -15.22 18.13 -34.71
C VAL A 27 -15.68 16.80 -35.32
N ASN A 28 -14.93 16.28 -36.30
CA ASN A 28 -15.25 15.03 -37.01
C ASN A 28 -14.81 13.77 -36.24
N HIS A 29 -14.18 13.90 -35.07
CA HIS A 29 -13.78 12.76 -34.26
C HIS A 29 -14.94 12.28 -33.36
N PRO A 30 -15.45 11.04 -33.56
CA PRO A 30 -16.52 10.51 -32.72
C PRO A 30 -16.08 10.23 -31.27
N CYS A 31 -14.77 10.13 -31.02
CA CYS A 31 -14.23 9.99 -29.67
C CYS A 31 -14.26 11.31 -28.86
N THR A 32 -14.43 12.46 -29.51
CA THR A 32 -14.65 13.72 -28.79
C THR A 32 -16.11 13.78 -28.35
N LEU A 33 -16.33 13.68 -27.04
CA LEU A 33 -17.66 13.75 -26.42
C LEU A 33 -17.98 15.14 -25.87
N PHE A 34 -16.96 15.85 -25.41
CA PHE A 34 -17.06 17.14 -24.73
C PHE A 34 -15.96 18.11 -25.18
N TRP A 35 -16.26 19.39 -25.08
CA TRP A 35 -15.28 20.47 -25.21
C TRP A 35 -15.06 21.13 -23.85
N ASP A 36 -13.83 21.49 -23.51
CA ASP A 36 -13.52 22.16 -22.26
C ASP A 36 -13.04 23.58 -22.58
N ASN A 37 -13.72 24.58 -22.02
CA ASN A 37 -13.34 25.98 -22.18
C ASN A 37 -12.25 26.31 -21.15
N GLY A 38 -11.05 25.75 -21.28
CA GLY A 38 -10.02 25.90 -20.25
C GLY A 38 -10.18 24.94 -19.08
N ASN A 39 -9.25 25.04 -18.14
CA ASN A 39 -9.18 24.21 -16.94
C ASN A 39 -8.94 25.09 -15.70
N GLU A 40 -9.32 24.62 -14.52
CA GLU A 40 -9.04 25.27 -13.22
C GLU A 40 -9.30 26.79 -13.13
N GLY A 41 -10.42 27.27 -13.66
CA GLY A 41 -10.80 28.69 -13.64
C GLY A 41 -10.42 29.45 -14.92
N GLY A 42 -9.84 28.74 -15.90
CA GLY A 42 -9.33 29.27 -17.17
C GLY A 42 -10.35 29.51 -18.25
N TRP A 43 -11.63 29.35 -17.93
CA TRP A 43 -12.68 29.61 -18.88
C TRP A 43 -12.92 31.10 -19.07
N ASN A 44 -13.15 31.45 -20.33
CA ASN A 44 -13.69 32.75 -20.69
C ASN A 44 -15.12 32.54 -21.15
N ARG A 45 -16.10 32.95 -20.32
CA ARG A 45 -17.54 32.78 -20.61
C ARG A 45 -18.00 33.48 -21.89
N GLU A 46 -17.27 34.48 -22.36
CA GLU A 46 -17.56 35.12 -23.66
C GLU A 46 -17.32 34.17 -24.84
N LEU A 47 -16.62 33.04 -24.61
CA LEU A 47 -16.35 32.01 -25.61
C LEU A 47 -17.34 30.84 -25.57
N ASP A 48 -18.22 30.73 -24.56
CA ASP A 48 -19.10 29.56 -24.38
C ASP A 48 -19.97 29.30 -25.62
N GLY A 49 -20.49 30.38 -26.23
CA GLY A 49 -21.28 30.30 -27.46
C GLY A 49 -20.46 30.08 -28.75
N GLU A 50 -19.15 30.28 -28.72
CA GLU A 50 -18.28 30.18 -29.90
C GLU A 50 -18.11 28.71 -30.35
N PHE A 51 -18.07 27.77 -29.40
CA PHE A 51 -17.95 26.34 -29.71
C PHE A 51 -19.05 25.87 -30.66
N ARG A 52 -20.29 26.31 -30.43
CA ARG A 52 -21.47 25.96 -31.23
C ARG A 52 -21.46 26.53 -32.64
N LEU A 53 -20.67 27.58 -32.90
CA LEU A 53 -20.49 28.10 -34.26
C LEU A 53 -19.73 27.12 -35.16
N TYR A 54 -18.92 26.25 -34.56
CA TYR A 54 -18.02 25.35 -35.26
C TYR A 54 -18.34 23.86 -35.01
N ASP A 55 -19.06 23.51 -33.95
CA ASP A 55 -19.57 22.15 -33.69
C ASP A 55 -21.09 22.05 -33.92
N PHE A 56 -21.48 21.62 -35.12
CA PHE A 56 -22.88 21.40 -35.48
C PHE A 56 -23.54 20.21 -34.75
N GLN A 57 -22.75 19.36 -34.08
CA GLN A 57 -23.30 18.29 -33.24
C GLN A 57 -23.75 18.82 -31.86
N ASP A 58 -23.46 20.08 -31.54
CA ASP A 58 -23.88 20.75 -30.31
C ASP A 58 -23.45 19.99 -29.05
N ARG A 59 -22.21 19.46 -29.06
CA ARG A 59 -21.64 18.76 -27.91
C ARG A 59 -21.50 19.72 -26.72
N ILE A 60 -21.64 19.17 -25.52
CA ILE A 60 -21.59 19.94 -24.27
C ILE A 60 -20.21 20.58 -24.10
N VAL A 61 -20.21 21.87 -23.76
CA VAL A 61 -19.04 22.61 -23.27
C VAL A 61 -18.99 22.53 -21.75
N LEU A 62 -17.85 22.11 -21.22
CA LEU A 62 -17.56 21.96 -19.80
C LEU A 62 -16.64 23.08 -19.31
N HIS A 63 -16.78 23.41 -18.02
CA HIS A 63 -15.81 24.20 -17.25
C HIS A 63 -15.22 23.29 -16.16
N PRO A 64 -14.11 22.57 -16.41
CA PRO A 64 -13.41 21.79 -15.40
C PRO A 64 -13.22 22.60 -14.11
N TRP A 65 -13.62 22.06 -12.95
CA TRP A 65 -13.69 22.74 -11.63
C TRP A 65 -15.00 23.50 -11.30
N GLU A 66 -15.94 23.64 -12.24
CA GLU A 66 -17.23 24.30 -12.04
C GLU A 66 -18.42 23.44 -12.52
N ALA A 67 -19.57 23.56 -11.83
CA ALA A 67 -20.83 23.05 -12.35
C ALA A 67 -21.37 23.97 -13.47
N PHE A 68 -21.36 23.48 -14.71
CA PHE A 68 -21.74 24.25 -15.89
C PHE A 68 -22.44 23.36 -16.92
N ASN A 69 -23.42 23.91 -17.64
CA ASN A 69 -24.22 23.19 -18.65
C ASN A 69 -24.79 21.83 -18.17
N GLY A 70 -25.21 21.75 -16.90
CA GLY A 70 -25.81 20.55 -16.32
C GLY A 70 -24.80 19.45 -15.93
N VAL A 71 -23.49 19.73 -16.00
CA VAL A 71 -22.42 18.81 -15.60
C VAL A 71 -21.60 19.45 -14.48
N ASP A 72 -21.39 18.70 -13.39
CA ASP A 72 -20.54 19.08 -12.27
C ASP A 72 -19.18 18.38 -12.39
N THR A 73 -18.15 19.17 -12.70
CA THR A 73 -16.79 18.72 -12.98
C THR A 73 -15.82 19.03 -11.84
N LYS A 74 -16.32 19.15 -10.60
CA LYS A 74 -15.47 19.50 -9.44
C LYS A 74 -14.19 18.67 -9.39
N HIS A 75 -13.03 19.34 -9.32
CA HIS A 75 -11.75 18.69 -9.05
C HIS A 75 -11.63 18.28 -7.58
N TYR A 76 -11.09 17.10 -7.36
CA TYR A 76 -10.68 16.50 -6.10
C TYR A 76 -11.75 16.60 -4.99
N PRO A 77 -13.02 16.22 -5.25
CA PRO A 77 -14.01 16.21 -4.20
C PRO A 77 -13.61 15.17 -3.15
N SER A 78 -13.66 15.53 -1.86
CA SER A 78 -13.69 14.51 -0.80
C SER A 78 -14.89 13.59 -0.99
N PHE A 79 -14.87 12.39 -0.42
CA PHE A 79 -15.98 11.45 -0.60
C PHE A 79 -17.33 12.04 -0.12
N ASN A 80 -17.29 12.81 0.97
CA ASN A 80 -18.46 13.51 1.49
C ASN A 80 -18.94 14.66 0.56
N ASP A 81 -18.03 15.32 -0.15
CA ASP A 81 -18.41 16.34 -1.15
C ASP A 81 -19.00 15.67 -2.40
N LEU A 82 -18.38 14.60 -2.89
CA LEU A 82 -18.87 13.82 -4.01
C LEU A 82 -20.30 13.32 -3.78
N THR A 83 -20.55 12.68 -2.64
CA THR A 83 -21.89 12.16 -2.30
C THR A 83 -22.95 13.26 -2.20
N LYS A 84 -22.59 14.45 -1.69
CA LYS A 84 -23.49 15.62 -1.70
C LYS A 84 -23.81 16.09 -3.11
N ARG A 85 -22.81 16.12 -4.00
CA ARG A 85 -23.00 16.50 -5.41
C ARG A 85 -23.87 15.50 -6.16
N LEU A 86 -23.68 14.20 -5.90
CA LEU A 86 -24.47 13.12 -6.50
C LEU A 86 -25.95 13.15 -6.09
N ALA A 87 -26.29 13.86 -5.01
CA ALA A 87 -27.67 14.14 -4.60
C ALA A 87 -28.27 15.39 -5.26
N GLY A 88 -27.46 16.16 -6.00
CA GLY A 88 -27.88 17.34 -6.76
C GLY A 88 -28.48 17.00 -8.13
N PRO A 89 -28.84 18.02 -8.93
CA PRO A 89 -29.52 17.83 -10.21
C PRO A 89 -28.59 17.66 -11.42
N ASN A 90 -27.28 17.87 -11.25
CA ASN A 90 -26.29 17.85 -12.33
C ASN A 90 -25.65 16.47 -12.47
N THR A 91 -25.29 16.08 -13.69
CA THR A 91 -24.41 14.91 -13.90
C THR A 91 -23.05 15.18 -13.27
N VAL A 92 -22.66 14.37 -12.30
CA VAL A 92 -21.39 14.49 -11.59
C VAL A 92 -20.32 13.70 -12.32
N MET A 93 -19.35 14.40 -12.89
CA MET A 93 -18.22 13.83 -13.62
C MET A 93 -16.95 14.62 -13.31
N PRO A 94 -16.30 14.38 -12.16
CA PRO A 94 -15.06 15.05 -11.80
C PRO A 94 -14.01 14.87 -12.91
N THR A 95 -13.56 15.98 -13.49
CA THR A 95 -12.50 15.99 -14.52
C THR A 95 -11.12 15.69 -13.94
N GLU A 96 -10.99 15.77 -12.62
CA GLU A 96 -9.84 15.29 -11.84
C GLU A 96 -10.38 14.76 -10.50
N MET A 97 -10.67 13.46 -10.40
CA MET A 97 -11.38 12.83 -9.27
C MET A 97 -10.46 12.53 -8.09
N ILE A 98 -9.32 11.90 -8.35
CA ILE A 98 -8.33 11.49 -7.35
C ILE A 98 -6.94 11.90 -7.85
N HIS A 99 -6.20 12.60 -7.00
CA HIS A 99 -4.82 13.01 -7.28
C HIS A 99 -3.82 12.04 -6.65
N GLY A 100 -3.16 11.22 -7.45
CA GLY A 100 -2.06 10.39 -6.96
C GLY A 100 -0.89 11.23 -6.45
N LEU A 101 -0.03 10.66 -5.62
CA LEU A 101 1.32 11.15 -5.38
C LEU A 101 2.19 9.98 -4.96
N TYR A 102 3.34 9.76 -5.61
CA TYR A 102 4.30 8.70 -5.26
C TYR A 102 3.74 7.27 -5.33
N ASP A 103 2.57 7.10 -5.95
CA ASP A 103 1.67 5.93 -5.82
C ASP A 103 1.34 5.52 -4.37
N GLY A 104 1.21 6.53 -3.53
CA GLY A 104 0.15 6.55 -2.54
C GLY A 104 -1.00 7.42 -3.03
N GLY A 105 -2.17 6.82 -3.33
CA GLY A 105 -3.44 7.55 -3.33
C GLY A 105 -4.34 7.45 -4.56
N ALA A 106 -3.82 7.20 -5.77
CA ALA A 106 -4.66 7.23 -6.98
C ALA A 106 -5.71 6.10 -7.03
N GLY A 107 -5.38 4.91 -6.49
CA GLY A 107 -6.33 3.82 -6.28
C GLY A 107 -6.97 3.79 -4.89
N ALA A 108 -6.60 4.73 -3.99
CA ALA A 108 -7.04 4.69 -2.60
C ALA A 108 -8.46 5.27 -2.46
N GLY A 109 -9.39 4.46 -1.94
CA GLY A 109 -10.81 4.80 -1.91
C GLY A 109 -11.50 4.73 -3.28
N LEU A 110 -10.79 4.34 -4.35
CA LEU A 110 -11.34 4.35 -5.71
C LEU A 110 -12.60 3.48 -5.83
N GLU A 111 -12.64 2.33 -5.16
CA GLU A 111 -13.83 1.47 -5.13
C GLU A 111 -15.03 2.16 -4.47
N ASP A 112 -14.81 2.89 -3.37
CA ASP A 112 -15.88 3.66 -2.70
C ASP A 112 -16.41 4.76 -3.63
N TYR A 113 -15.52 5.55 -4.23
CA TYR A 113 -15.86 6.59 -5.20
C TYR A 113 -16.64 6.02 -6.38
N TRP A 114 -16.12 4.95 -6.99
CA TRP A 114 -16.74 4.32 -8.15
C TRP A 114 -18.11 3.74 -7.82
N ASN A 115 -18.26 3.04 -6.70
CA ASN A 115 -19.55 2.52 -6.26
C ASN A 115 -20.57 3.64 -6.01
N ALA A 116 -20.16 4.76 -5.40
CA ALA A 116 -21.04 5.91 -5.18
C ALA A 116 -21.49 6.54 -6.50
N ILE A 117 -20.56 6.72 -7.44
CA ILE A 117 -20.86 7.28 -8.77
C ILE A 117 -21.78 6.33 -9.55
N SER A 118 -21.40 5.06 -9.70
CA SER A 118 -22.15 4.09 -10.50
C SER A 118 -23.54 3.75 -9.93
N SER A 119 -23.77 3.99 -8.63
CA SER A 119 -25.09 3.77 -8.01
C SER A 119 -26.02 4.98 -8.11
N SER A 120 -25.50 6.15 -8.51
CA SER A 120 -26.30 7.38 -8.63
C SER A 120 -26.87 7.53 -10.04
N PRO A 121 -28.15 7.94 -10.20
CA PRO A 121 -28.70 8.29 -11.51
C PRO A 121 -28.03 9.53 -12.13
N PHE A 122 -27.28 10.30 -11.34
CA PHE A 122 -26.51 11.46 -11.78
C PHE A 122 -25.01 11.18 -11.89
N GLY A 123 -24.55 9.95 -11.68
CA GLY A 123 -23.13 9.60 -11.80
C GLY A 123 -22.69 9.52 -13.27
N GLY A 124 -21.76 10.39 -13.67
CA GLY A 124 -21.20 10.44 -15.02
C GLY A 124 -19.80 9.82 -15.16
N GLY A 125 -19.28 9.18 -14.11
CA GLY A 125 -17.89 8.69 -14.07
C GLY A 125 -16.92 9.73 -13.52
N GLY A 126 -15.66 9.66 -13.94
CA GLY A 126 -14.63 10.62 -13.55
C GLY A 126 -13.24 10.23 -14.09
N PHE A 127 -12.29 11.15 -13.98
CA PHE A 127 -10.93 10.99 -14.49
C PHE A 127 -9.92 10.98 -13.35
N ILE A 128 -8.96 10.06 -13.36
CA ILE A 128 -7.89 10.02 -12.35
C ILE A 128 -6.74 10.90 -12.81
N TRP A 129 -6.24 11.76 -11.93
CA TRP A 129 -5.03 12.54 -12.18
C TRP A 129 -3.82 11.74 -11.66
N VAL A 130 -2.96 11.20 -12.50
CA VAL A 130 -2.90 11.20 -13.99
C VAL A 130 -2.42 9.81 -14.45
N LEU A 131 -2.25 9.57 -15.76
CA LEU A 131 -1.73 8.30 -16.25
C LEU A 131 -0.29 8.05 -15.79
N ALA A 132 0.67 8.89 -16.21
CA ALA A 132 2.10 8.68 -16.00
C ALA A 132 2.74 9.83 -15.21
N ASP A 133 3.78 9.51 -14.44
CA ASP A 133 4.63 10.55 -13.86
C ASP A 133 5.33 11.36 -14.94
N GLU A 134 5.27 12.69 -14.87
CA GLU A 134 5.89 13.56 -15.87
C GLU A 134 7.34 13.85 -15.49
N GLY A 135 8.21 12.87 -15.75
CA GLY A 135 9.64 12.95 -15.46
C GLY A 135 10.51 13.14 -16.70
N ILE A 136 11.44 14.10 -16.66
CA ILE A 136 12.44 14.31 -17.73
C ILE A 136 13.78 13.72 -17.29
N MET A 137 14.42 12.94 -18.16
CA MET A 137 15.76 12.44 -17.89
C MET A 137 16.82 13.54 -18.05
N ARG A 138 17.52 13.84 -16.96
CA ARG A 138 18.60 14.84 -16.87
C ARG A 138 19.95 14.17 -17.11
N THR A 139 20.44 14.23 -18.35
CA THR A 139 21.75 13.68 -18.73
C THR A 139 22.92 14.43 -18.07
N ASP A 140 22.70 15.68 -17.68
CA ASP A 140 23.61 16.49 -16.87
C ASP A 140 23.68 16.05 -15.40
N GLN A 141 22.80 15.16 -14.96
CA GLN A 141 22.67 14.71 -13.56
C GLN A 141 22.66 13.18 -13.47
N ASN A 142 23.63 12.54 -14.14
CA ASN A 142 23.79 11.08 -14.16
C ASN A 142 22.50 10.34 -14.58
N ASN A 143 21.76 10.90 -15.55
CA ASN A 143 20.50 10.36 -16.07
C ASN A 143 19.38 10.25 -15.01
N ARG A 144 19.41 11.08 -13.95
CA ARG A 144 18.29 11.17 -12.99
C ARG A 144 17.01 11.55 -13.73
N ILE A 145 15.89 10.95 -13.35
CA ILE A 145 14.57 11.44 -13.75
C ILE A 145 14.19 12.60 -12.84
N ASP A 146 13.89 13.75 -13.44
CA ASP A 146 13.47 14.96 -12.75
C ASP A 146 11.96 15.17 -12.93
N VAL A 147 11.22 14.99 -11.84
CA VAL A 147 9.76 15.21 -11.75
C VAL A 147 9.41 16.55 -11.08
N SER A 148 10.40 17.45 -10.95
CA SER A 148 10.21 18.72 -10.25
C SER A 148 9.61 18.53 -8.85
N SER A 149 10.28 17.74 -8.00
CA SER A 149 9.77 17.42 -6.65
C SER A 149 8.39 16.76 -6.65
N THR A 150 7.50 17.10 -5.72
CA THR A 150 6.11 16.58 -5.65
C THR A 150 5.19 17.16 -6.73
N TYR A 151 5.68 17.93 -7.71
CA TYR A 151 4.82 18.51 -8.74
C TYR A 151 4.33 17.49 -9.77
N ALA A 152 5.16 16.52 -10.19
CA ALA A 152 4.83 15.60 -11.28
C ALA A 152 4.95 14.06 -11.04
N PRO A 153 5.22 13.52 -9.83
CA PRO A 153 5.20 12.07 -9.60
C PRO A 153 3.81 11.57 -9.18
N ASP A 154 2.78 11.90 -9.96
CA ASP A 154 1.36 11.72 -9.61
C ASP A 154 0.68 10.56 -10.36
N GLY A 155 1.37 9.95 -11.30
CA GLY A 155 0.84 8.93 -12.20
C GLY A 155 0.56 7.58 -11.54
N ILE A 156 -0.39 6.84 -12.10
CA ILE A 156 -0.60 5.41 -11.81
C ILE A 156 0.50 4.52 -12.41
N VAL A 157 1.27 5.05 -13.36
CA VAL A 157 2.51 4.46 -13.89
C VAL A 157 3.69 5.42 -13.79
N GLY A 158 4.92 4.90 -13.81
CA GLY A 158 6.14 5.70 -13.84
C GLY A 158 6.39 6.40 -15.20
N PRO A 159 7.47 7.20 -15.32
CA PRO A 159 7.82 7.93 -16.54
C PRO A 159 8.10 7.04 -17.76
N ARG A 160 8.38 5.75 -17.55
CA ARG A 160 8.53 4.75 -18.63
C ARG A 160 7.38 3.74 -18.61
N HIS A 161 6.25 4.13 -18.01
CA HIS A 161 5.05 3.33 -17.81
C HIS A 161 5.25 2.09 -16.92
N GLU A 162 6.19 2.16 -15.98
CA GLU A 162 6.32 1.14 -14.95
C GLU A 162 5.03 1.06 -14.13
N LYS A 163 4.39 -0.12 -14.11
CA LYS A 163 3.09 -0.32 -13.43
C LYS A 163 3.26 -0.19 -11.92
N LYS A 164 2.61 0.82 -11.33
CA LYS A 164 2.58 0.98 -9.87
C LYS A 164 1.37 0.27 -9.27
N GLY A 165 1.24 0.22 -7.95
CA GLY A 165 0.12 -0.45 -7.26
C GLY A 165 -1.26 0.05 -7.70
N SER A 166 -1.44 1.37 -7.88
CA SER A 166 -2.75 1.92 -8.26
C SER A 166 -3.18 1.55 -9.67
N TYR A 167 -2.25 1.24 -10.58
CA TYR A 167 -2.57 0.72 -11.91
C TYR A 167 -3.43 -0.55 -11.82
N TYR A 168 -3.04 -1.48 -10.95
CA TYR A 168 -3.77 -2.74 -10.78
C TYR A 168 -5.15 -2.51 -10.16
N THR A 169 -5.28 -1.59 -9.21
CA THR A 169 -6.57 -1.20 -8.63
C THR A 169 -7.50 -0.58 -9.67
N VAL A 170 -6.99 0.35 -10.49
CA VAL A 170 -7.78 0.98 -11.56
C VAL A 170 -8.26 -0.07 -12.56
N ARG A 171 -7.37 -0.96 -13.01
CA ARG A 171 -7.72 -2.07 -13.91
C ARG A 171 -8.87 -2.92 -13.36
N ASP A 172 -8.82 -3.27 -12.08
CA ASP A 172 -9.80 -4.15 -11.44
C ASP A 172 -11.14 -3.42 -11.18
N VAL A 173 -11.12 -2.23 -10.60
CA VAL A 173 -12.34 -1.46 -10.27
C VAL A 173 -13.08 -1.00 -11.52
N PHE A 174 -12.36 -0.56 -12.56
CA PHE A 174 -12.97 -0.11 -13.82
C PHE A 174 -13.25 -1.25 -14.80
N SER A 175 -12.92 -2.51 -14.46
CA SER A 175 -13.29 -3.64 -15.32
C SER A 175 -14.82 -3.71 -15.46
N PRO A 176 -15.36 -3.73 -16.68
CA PRO A 176 -16.80 -3.83 -16.90
C PRO A 176 -17.32 -5.24 -16.62
N VAL A 177 -16.46 -6.24 -16.49
CA VAL A 177 -16.84 -7.58 -16.03
C VAL A 177 -16.38 -7.74 -14.60
N GLN A 178 -17.32 -8.02 -13.71
CA GLN A 178 -17.06 -8.22 -12.29
C GLN A 178 -17.57 -9.59 -11.87
N ILE A 179 -16.77 -10.30 -11.07
CA ILE A 179 -17.17 -11.56 -10.43
C ILE A 179 -17.19 -11.33 -8.93
N ASP A 180 -18.30 -11.67 -8.27
CA ASP A 180 -18.35 -11.63 -6.81
C ASP A 180 -17.37 -12.63 -6.22
N ARG A 181 -16.66 -12.21 -5.15
CA ARG A 181 -15.74 -13.09 -4.44
C ARG A 181 -16.52 -14.30 -3.90
N PRO A 182 -16.25 -15.52 -4.38
CA PRO A 182 -16.95 -16.70 -3.92
C PRO A 182 -16.52 -17.08 -2.50
N VAL A 183 -17.44 -17.68 -1.76
CA VAL A 183 -17.13 -18.33 -0.47
C VAL A 183 -16.56 -19.71 -0.77
N MET A 184 -15.24 -19.87 -0.64
CA MET A 184 -14.51 -21.09 -1.01
C MET A 184 -14.57 -22.16 0.11
N ASP A 185 -15.77 -22.47 0.61
CA ASP A 185 -15.99 -23.45 1.68
C ASP A 185 -16.52 -24.81 1.16
N ALA A 186 -17.29 -25.56 1.97
CA ALA A 186 -17.81 -26.89 1.59
C ALA A 186 -19.01 -26.80 0.65
N SER A 187 -19.66 -25.65 0.63
CA SER A 187 -20.84 -25.38 -0.18
C SER A 187 -20.50 -24.87 -1.58
N PHE A 188 -19.23 -24.59 -1.86
CA PHE A 188 -18.81 -24.10 -3.16
C PHE A 188 -18.93 -25.19 -4.23
N THR A 189 -19.81 -24.96 -5.20
CA THR A 189 -20.15 -25.92 -6.27
C THR A 189 -19.54 -25.55 -7.63
N GLY A 190 -18.65 -24.56 -7.68
CA GLY A 190 -18.11 -24.03 -8.95
C GLY A 190 -18.97 -22.95 -9.60
N LYS A 191 -20.06 -22.53 -8.96
CA LYS A 191 -20.92 -21.43 -9.42
C LYS A 191 -20.45 -20.08 -8.91
N VAL A 192 -20.41 -19.06 -9.77
CA VAL A 192 -20.01 -17.68 -9.42
C VAL A 192 -21.00 -16.66 -9.97
N MET A 193 -21.25 -15.58 -9.23
CA MET A 193 -22.09 -14.46 -9.69
C MET A 193 -21.24 -13.52 -10.56
N VAL A 194 -21.70 -13.25 -11.77
CA VAL A 194 -21.03 -12.39 -12.76
C VAL A 194 -21.92 -11.21 -13.09
N ARG A 195 -21.34 -10.01 -13.18
CA ARG A 195 -22.04 -8.79 -13.59
C ARG A 195 -21.47 -8.23 -14.88
N ASN A 196 -22.35 -7.89 -15.80
CA ASN A 196 -22.04 -7.13 -17.01
C ASN A 196 -22.27 -5.63 -16.77
N ARG A 197 -21.20 -4.87 -16.56
CA ARG A 197 -21.21 -3.41 -16.42
C ARG A 197 -20.81 -2.68 -17.70
N TYR A 198 -20.80 -3.34 -18.86
CA TYR A 198 -20.72 -2.62 -20.14
C TYR A 198 -22.01 -1.85 -20.40
N ASP A 199 -21.91 -0.69 -21.07
CA ASP A 199 -23.09 0.12 -21.45
C ASP A 199 -23.79 -0.37 -22.72
N PHE A 200 -23.01 -0.86 -23.70
CA PHE A 200 -23.53 -1.21 -25.04
C PHE A 200 -23.14 -2.62 -25.49
N LYS A 201 -22.34 -3.32 -24.68
CA LYS A 201 -21.79 -4.63 -25.04
C LYS A 201 -22.43 -5.71 -24.20
N LYS A 202 -22.99 -6.69 -24.89
CA LYS A 202 -23.45 -7.94 -24.31
C LYS A 202 -22.26 -8.76 -23.83
N LEU A 203 -22.41 -9.46 -22.71
CA LEU A 203 -21.44 -10.40 -22.20
C LEU A 203 -21.72 -11.79 -22.78
N ASP A 204 -21.00 -12.14 -23.84
CA ASP A 204 -21.15 -13.41 -24.56
C ASP A 204 -19.79 -14.06 -24.89
N ALA A 205 -18.79 -13.92 -24.02
CA ALA A 205 -17.45 -14.48 -24.23
C ALA A 205 -17.18 -15.73 -23.38
N TYR A 206 -16.07 -16.39 -23.69
CA TYR A 206 -15.57 -17.49 -22.86
C TYR A 206 -15.02 -16.96 -21.53
N PHE A 207 -15.37 -17.66 -20.46
CA PHE A 207 -14.64 -17.65 -19.21
C PHE A 207 -13.68 -18.82 -19.20
N TYR A 208 -12.44 -18.55 -18.85
CA TYR A 208 -11.42 -19.56 -18.69
C TYR A 208 -11.18 -19.78 -17.21
N TRP A 209 -10.95 -21.02 -16.82
CA TRP A 209 -10.64 -21.36 -15.44
C TRP A 209 -9.49 -22.34 -15.36
N SER A 210 -8.73 -22.25 -14.27
CA SER A 210 -7.64 -23.17 -13.94
C SER A 210 -7.67 -23.54 -12.46
N LEU A 211 -7.52 -24.83 -12.19
CA LEU A 211 -7.25 -25.36 -10.85
C LEU A 211 -5.74 -25.47 -10.66
N LEU A 212 -5.22 -24.83 -9.62
CA LEU A 212 -3.79 -24.58 -9.46
C LEU A 212 -3.20 -25.30 -8.25
N ARG A 213 -1.93 -25.66 -8.36
CA ARG A 213 -1.06 -26.08 -7.26
C ARG A 213 0.06 -25.06 -7.12
N PHE A 214 0.15 -24.41 -5.97
CA PHE A 214 1.23 -23.46 -5.71
C PHE A 214 2.52 -24.17 -5.31
N PRO A 215 3.69 -23.68 -5.75
CA PRO A 215 4.97 -24.21 -5.32
C PRO A 215 5.16 -24.01 -3.80
N ASP A 216 6.01 -24.85 -3.21
CA ASP A 216 6.43 -24.72 -1.81
C ASP A 216 7.51 -23.63 -1.66
N PRO A 217 7.76 -23.11 -0.43
CA PRO A 217 8.71 -22.02 -0.20
C PRO A 217 10.14 -22.26 -0.75
N SER A 218 10.58 -23.52 -0.76
CA SER A 218 11.92 -23.90 -1.23
C SER A 218 12.03 -24.05 -2.75
N ALA A 219 10.91 -24.07 -3.47
CA ALA A 219 10.94 -24.19 -4.93
C ALA A 219 11.69 -23.00 -5.56
N PRO A 220 12.46 -23.22 -6.64
CA PRO A 220 13.18 -22.13 -7.31
C PRO A 220 12.19 -21.15 -7.95
N ASP A 221 11.16 -21.65 -8.64
CA ASP A 221 10.24 -20.83 -9.40
C ASP A 221 8.99 -20.43 -8.59
N ALA A 222 8.38 -19.30 -8.96
CA ALA A 222 7.13 -18.81 -8.37
C ALA A 222 5.88 -19.28 -9.16
N GLY A 223 6.06 -19.99 -10.28
CA GLY A 223 4.96 -20.44 -11.14
C GLY A 223 4.09 -21.50 -10.49
N ALA A 224 2.77 -21.29 -10.50
CA ALA A 224 1.81 -22.31 -10.10
C ALA A 224 1.71 -23.40 -11.18
N GLN A 225 1.65 -24.66 -10.76
CA GLN A 225 1.34 -25.79 -11.64
C GLN A 225 -0.17 -25.82 -11.91
N VAL A 226 -0.55 -25.93 -13.18
CA VAL A 226 -1.95 -26.17 -13.56
C VAL A 226 -2.25 -27.67 -13.37
N ILE A 227 -3.20 -27.98 -12.49
CA ILE A 227 -3.71 -29.35 -12.30
C ILE A 227 -4.62 -29.70 -13.47
N THR A 228 -5.57 -28.82 -13.75
CA THR A 228 -6.50 -28.91 -14.87
C THR A 228 -7.04 -27.52 -15.18
N MET A 229 -7.53 -27.33 -16.40
CA MET A 229 -8.10 -26.07 -16.87
C MET A 229 -9.24 -26.35 -17.83
N GLY A 230 -10.12 -25.37 -17.98
CA GLY A 230 -11.26 -25.45 -18.87
C GLY A 230 -11.74 -24.07 -19.31
N LYS A 231 -12.80 -24.07 -20.10
CA LYS A 231 -13.49 -22.85 -20.49
C LYS A 231 -14.98 -23.13 -20.60
N VAL A 232 -15.78 -22.13 -20.26
CA VAL A 232 -17.23 -22.18 -20.33
C VAL A 232 -17.75 -20.91 -21.02
N ARG A 233 -18.86 -21.04 -21.74
CA ARG A 233 -19.59 -19.93 -22.37
C ARG A 233 -21.08 -20.16 -22.13
N ASP A 234 -21.46 -20.07 -20.86
CA ASP A 234 -22.83 -20.32 -20.37
C ASP A 234 -23.47 -19.06 -19.77
N LEU A 235 -22.98 -17.89 -20.19
CA LEU A 235 -23.58 -16.60 -19.86
C LEU A 235 -23.88 -15.82 -21.13
N ASP A 236 -25.09 -15.25 -21.10
CA ASP A 236 -25.67 -14.37 -22.10
C ASP A 236 -26.32 -13.23 -21.29
N LEU A 237 -25.53 -12.20 -20.98
CA LEU A 237 -25.99 -11.07 -20.16
C LEU A 237 -26.03 -9.81 -21.00
N ALA A 238 -27.19 -9.15 -21.08
CA ALA A 238 -27.30 -7.83 -21.68
C ALA A 238 -26.51 -6.79 -20.85
N PRO A 239 -26.21 -5.60 -21.41
CA PRO A 239 -25.67 -4.48 -20.66
C PRO A 239 -26.43 -4.24 -19.33
N GLY A 240 -25.70 -4.17 -18.22
CA GLY A 240 -26.27 -3.94 -16.88
C GLY A 240 -26.80 -5.19 -16.16
N GLU A 241 -26.88 -6.35 -16.82
CA GLU A 241 -27.40 -7.58 -16.20
C GLU A 241 -26.36 -8.33 -15.36
N GLU A 242 -26.85 -9.16 -14.45
CA GLU A 242 -26.07 -10.10 -13.67
C GLU A 242 -26.63 -11.53 -13.79
N GLY A 243 -25.77 -12.53 -13.62
CA GLY A 243 -26.16 -13.93 -13.72
C GLY A 243 -25.14 -14.88 -13.11
N ILE A 244 -25.60 -16.09 -12.83
CA ILE A 244 -24.77 -17.15 -12.24
C ILE A 244 -24.09 -17.93 -13.36
N LEU A 245 -22.76 -17.93 -13.38
CA LEU A 245 -21.96 -18.79 -14.24
C LEU A 245 -21.65 -20.09 -13.50
N ASP A 246 -22.00 -21.23 -14.10
CA ASP A 246 -21.43 -22.52 -13.70
C ASP A 246 -20.11 -22.73 -14.41
N LEU A 247 -19.01 -22.86 -13.66
CA LEU A 247 -17.69 -23.13 -14.24
C LEU A 247 -17.52 -24.60 -14.66
N GLU A 248 -18.47 -25.48 -14.32
CA GLU A 248 -18.42 -26.92 -14.59
C GLU A 248 -17.12 -27.56 -14.04
N LEU A 249 -16.74 -27.16 -12.83
CA LEU A 249 -15.47 -27.60 -12.23
C LEU A 249 -15.50 -29.11 -11.90
N PRO A 250 -14.42 -29.84 -12.19
CA PRO A 250 -14.33 -31.24 -11.81
C PRO A 250 -14.04 -31.38 -10.30
N GLU A 251 -15.01 -31.93 -9.56
CA GLU A 251 -15.03 -31.97 -8.09
C GLU A 251 -13.79 -32.62 -7.47
N LYS A 252 -13.32 -33.74 -8.04
CA LYS A 252 -12.15 -34.50 -7.52
C LYS A 252 -10.84 -33.72 -7.61
N GLU A 253 -10.68 -32.89 -8.62
CA GLU A 253 -9.51 -32.04 -8.84
C GLU A 253 -9.60 -30.79 -7.96
N LEU A 254 -10.80 -30.23 -7.79
CA LEU A 254 -11.05 -29.10 -6.90
C LEU A 254 -10.66 -29.42 -5.44
N GLU A 255 -10.95 -30.64 -4.98
CA GLU A 255 -10.55 -31.12 -3.65
C GLU A 255 -9.03 -31.18 -3.42
N LYS A 256 -8.23 -31.14 -4.49
CA LYS A 256 -6.76 -31.22 -4.45
C LYS A 256 -6.07 -29.91 -4.83
N ALA A 257 -6.81 -28.98 -5.43
CA ALA A 257 -6.28 -27.73 -5.97
C ALA A 257 -6.13 -26.69 -4.87
N ASP A 258 -4.99 -26.01 -4.81
CA ASP A 258 -4.76 -24.93 -3.85
C ASP A 258 -5.59 -23.68 -4.17
N ALA A 259 -5.86 -23.42 -5.46
CA ALA A 259 -6.64 -22.26 -5.88
C ALA A 259 -7.45 -22.53 -7.14
N LEU A 260 -8.55 -21.79 -7.25
CA LEU A 260 -9.31 -21.57 -8.48
C LEU A 260 -8.91 -20.21 -9.05
N SER A 261 -8.48 -20.19 -10.31
CA SER A 261 -8.30 -18.96 -11.06
C SER A 261 -9.29 -18.87 -12.21
N VAL A 262 -9.83 -17.68 -12.46
CA VAL A 262 -10.80 -17.39 -13.51
C VAL A 262 -10.39 -16.12 -14.26
N SER A 263 -10.53 -16.12 -15.59
CA SER A 263 -10.35 -14.96 -16.46
C SER A 263 -11.44 -14.90 -17.53
N TYR A 264 -11.67 -13.71 -18.09
CA TYR A 264 -12.70 -13.46 -19.09
C TYR A 264 -12.08 -13.06 -20.43
N GLY A 265 -12.58 -13.63 -21.53
CA GLY A 265 -12.19 -13.27 -22.91
C GLY A 265 -10.82 -13.76 -23.37
N SER A 266 -9.87 -13.93 -22.46
CA SER A 266 -8.53 -14.47 -22.72
C SER A 266 -8.04 -15.34 -21.56
N LEU A 267 -7.14 -16.28 -21.86
CA LEU A 267 -6.30 -16.96 -20.85
C LEU A 267 -5.18 -16.05 -20.33
N ASP A 268 -4.83 -15.00 -21.09
CA ASP A 268 -3.85 -14.02 -20.67
C ASP A 268 -4.41 -13.14 -19.54
N ARG A 269 -3.76 -13.23 -18.37
CA ARG A 269 -4.14 -12.50 -17.16
C ARG A 269 -3.71 -11.04 -17.17
N GLU A 270 -2.91 -10.59 -18.14
CA GLU A 270 -2.61 -9.16 -18.27
C GLU A 270 -3.90 -8.34 -18.46
N ALA A 271 -4.90 -8.91 -19.12
CA ALA A 271 -6.23 -8.33 -19.32
C ALA A 271 -7.11 -8.34 -18.04
N GLY A 272 -6.66 -8.96 -16.95
CA GLY A 272 -7.39 -9.12 -15.69
C GLY A 272 -7.77 -10.58 -15.41
N GLY A 273 -7.93 -10.89 -14.12
CA GLY A 273 -8.33 -12.21 -13.64
C GLY A 273 -8.53 -12.22 -12.13
N TRP A 274 -9.09 -13.31 -11.64
CA TRP A 274 -9.32 -13.55 -10.22
C TRP A 274 -8.69 -14.87 -9.81
N THR A 275 -8.13 -14.92 -8.60
CA THR A 275 -7.60 -16.16 -8.03
C THR A 275 -8.00 -16.27 -6.57
N TRP A 276 -8.68 -17.36 -6.21
CA TRP A 276 -9.16 -17.62 -4.85
C TRP A 276 -8.62 -18.93 -4.32
N GLY A 277 -8.09 -18.90 -3.09
CA GLY A 277 -7.59 -20.10 -2.42
C GLY A 277 -8.74 -21.02 -2.02
N THR A 278 -8.55 -22.33 -2.18
CA THR A 278 -9.52 -23.34 -1.76
C THR A 278 -9.23 -23.83 -0.34
N ARG A 279 -10.12 -24.68 0.19
CA ARG A 279 -9.90 -25.49 1.40
C ARG A 279 -8.63 -26.35 1.35
N ALA A 280 -8.25 -26.85 0.18
CA ALA A 280 -7.18 -27.83 0.03
C ALA A 280 -5.82 -27.18 0.32
N LEU A 281 -5.67 -25.89 -0.02
CA LEU A 281 -4.50 -25.11 0.34
C LEU A 281 -4.32 -25.06 1.87
N ALA A 282 -5.38 -24.72 2.61
CA ALA A 282 -5.32 -24.67 4.07
C ALA A 282 -4.99 -26.03 4.68
N ALA A 283 -5.65 -27.10 4.22
CA ALA A 283 -5.40 -28.46 4.69
C ALA A 283 -3.96 -28.92 4.40
N ARG A 284 -3.43 -28.59 3.22
CA ARG A 284 -2.06 -28.91 2.82
C ARG A 284 -1.02 -28.23 3.70
N LEU A 285 -1.19 -26.94 3.95
CA LEU A 285 -0.27 -26.17 4.77
C LEU A 285 -0.28 -26.67 6.23
N ALA A 286 -1.44 -27.09 6.75
CA ALA A 286 -1.54 -27.67 8.09
C ALA A 286 -0.93 -29.09 8.18
N ALA A 287 -1.00 -29.89 7.11
CA ALA A 287 -0.51 -31.27 7.10
C ALA A 287 1.03 -31.38 7.18
N GLN A 288 1.77 -30.30 6.90
CA GLN A 288 3.25 -30.29 6.98
C GLN A 288 3.78 -30.31 8.43
N GLU A 289 2.93 -30.24 9.46
CA GLU A 289 3.33 -30.07 10.88
C GLU A 289 3.61 -31.36 11.68
N LYS A 290 3.72 -32.55 11.06
CA LYS A 290 3.96 -33.79 11.83
C LYS A 290 5.43 -34.20 11.90
N GLU A 291 6.05 -34.06 13.07
CA GLU A 291 6.64 -35.15 13.88
C GLU A 291 7.78 -34.75 14.84
N THR A 292 7.97 -35.65 15.79
CA THR A 292 8.75 -35.68 17.03
C THR A 292 10.27 -35.64 16.83
N GLY A 293 10.93 -34.76 17.60
CA GLY A 293 12.36 -34.83 17.93
C GLY A 293 12.51 -34.66 19.45
N SER A 294 13.61 -35.16 20.02
CA SER A 294 13.91 -34.91 21.43
C SER A 294 14.15 -33.42 21.62
N VAL A 295 13.34 -32.81 22.48
CA VAL A 295 13.38 -31.39 22.83
C VAL A 295 14.11 -31.23 24.15
N SER A 296 14.81 -30.11 24.34
CA SER A 296 15.40 -29.77 25.62
C SER A 296 15.34 -28.28 25.89
N LYS A 297 15.29 -27.95 27.19
CA LYS A 297 15.33 -26.58 27.72
C LYS A 297 16.59 -26.39 28.55
N GLN A 298 17.23 -25.24 28.38
CA GLN A 298 18.26 -24.73 29.28
C GLN A 298 17.94 -23.30 29.68
N GLU A 299 18.21 -22.94 30.94
CA GLU A 299 18.02 -21.59 31.44
C GLU A 299 19.31 -21.12 32.13
N ALA A 300 19.94 -20.07 31.60
CA ALA A 300 21.19 -19.53 32.12
C ALA A 300 21.36 -18.06 31.70
N GLY A 301 21.90 -17.24 32.61
CA GLY A 301 22.30 -15.85 32.28
C GLY A 301 21.16 -14.97 31.76
N GLY A 302 19.92 -15.15 32.24
CA GLY A 302 18.76 -14.40 31.78
C GLY A 302 18.25 -14.81 30.38
N VAL A 303 18.64 -16.00 29.92
CA VAL A 303 18.24 -16.55 28.62
C VAL A 303 17.62 -17.93 28.79
N ILE A 304 16.48 -18.15 28.17
CA ILE A 304 15.85 -19.47 28.02
C ILE A 304 16.19 -19.98 26.61
N THR A 305 16.75 -21.18 26.52
CA THR A 305 17.13 -21.82 25.26
C THR A 305 16.31 -23.09 25.08
N LEU A 306 15.59 -23.19 23.96
CA LEU A 306 14.90 -24.40 23.52
C LEU A 306 15.69 -25.02 22.36
N ARG A 307 15.91 -26.34 22.39
CA ARG A 307 16.64 -27.07 21.36
C ARG A 307 15.89 -28.31 20.89
N SER A 308 16.04 -28.62 19.61
CA SER A 308 15.51 -29.83 18.97
C SER A 308 16.39 -30.19 17.77
N GLY A 309 17.20 -31.24 17.89
CA GLY A 309 18.26 -31.53 16.92
C GLY A 309 19.20 -30.33 16.75
N ASN A 310 19.33 -29.84 15.51
CA ASN A 310 20.17 -28.66 15.19
C ASN A 310 19.41 -27.32 15.29
N LEU A 311 18.10 -27.35 15.57
CA LEU A 311 17.29 -26.14 15.72
C LEU A 311 17.43 -25.61 17.16
N THR A 312 17.78 -24.34 17.29
CA THR A 312 17.93 -23.64 18.58
C THR A 312 17.15 -22.33 18.54
N ALA A 313 16.32 -22.09 19.56
CA ALA A 313 15.64 -20.82 19.79
C ALA A 313 16.03 -20.28 21.16
N THR A 314 16.44 -19.02 21.23
CA THR A 314 16.81 -18.34 22.48
C THR A 314 15.85 -17.20 22.77
N PHE A 315 15.49 -17.04 24.03
CA PHE A 315 14.53 -16.05 24.51
C PHE A 315 15.10 -15.29 25.69
N ASP A 316 14.71 -14.04 25.82
CA ASP A 316 14.90 -13.29 27.05
C ASP A 316 14.03 -13.88 28.18
N SER A 317 14.61 -14.22 29.32
CA SER A 317 13.86 -14.83 30.42
C SER A 317 12.91 -13.86 31.13
N THR A 318 13.10 -12.54 30.95
CA THR A 318 12.31 -11.50 31.62
C THR A 318 11.15 -11.03 30.74
N THR A 319 11.41 -10.88 29.44
CA THR A 319 10.42 -10.35 28.48
C THR A 319 9.75 -11.42 27.64
N GLY A 320 10.35 -12.60 27.52
CA GLY A 320 9.86 -13.69 26.66
C GLY A 320 10.08 -13.45 25.16
N LEU A 321 10.79 -12.39 24.80
CA LEU A 321 11.10 -12.04 23.41
C LEU A 321 12.16 -12.98 22.84
N LEU A 322 11.94 -13.42 21.60
CA LEU A 322 12.88 -14.18 20.80
C LEU A 322 14.14 -13.32 20.54
N LYS A 323 15.30 -13.84 20.91
CA LYS A 323 16.60 -13.22 20.64
C LYS A 323 17.24 -13.79 19.38
N THR A 324 17.19 -15.11 19.21
CA THR A 324 17.80 -15.78 18.07
C THR A 324 17.04 -17.06 17.74
N LEU A 325 16.92 -17.34 16.44
CA LEU A 325 16.49 -18.63 15.92
C LEU A 325 17.56 -19.13 14.94
N ALA A 326 18.06 -20.34 15.11
CA ALA A 326 19.14 -20.89 14.29
C ALA A 326 18.94 -22.38 14.01
N GLN A 327 19.37 -22.85 12.83
CA GLN A 327 19.42 -24.26 12.47
C GLN A 327 20.78 -24.60 11.84
N GLY A 328 21.64 -25.28 12.60
CA GLY A 328 23.02 -25.51 12.18
C GLY A 328 23.76 -24.19 11.96
N ASP A 329 24.30 -23.98 10.75
CA ASP A 329 25.03 -22.77 10.39
C ASP A 329 24.11 -21.61 9.95
N LYS A 330 22.82 -21.86 9.75
CA LYS A 330 21.84 -20.83 9.36
C LYS A 330 21.32 -20.13 10.61
N THR A 331 21.33 -18.81 10.61
CA THR A 331 20.78 -18.00 11.72
C THR A 331 19.80 -16.98 11.16
N SER A 332 18.60 -16.91 11.75
CA SER A 332 17.64 -15.86 11.41
C SER A 332 18.06 -14.55 12.05
N SER A 333 17.97 -13.45 11.29
CA SER A 333 18.17 -12.09 11.80
C SER A 333 16.94 -11.52 12.52
N LEU A 334 15.92 -12.35 12.76
CA LEU A 334 14.72 -12.00 13.50
C LEU A 334 14.99 -11.88 15.00
N SER A 335 14.57 -10.78 15.62
CA SER A 335 14.79 -10.56 17.05
C SER A 335 13.71 -9.69 17.71
N ASN A 336 13.79 -9.59 19.05
CA ASN A 336 12.97 -8.75 19.91
C ASN A 336 11.44 -8.91 19.75
N GLY A 337 10.95 -10.05 19.26
CA GLY A 337 9.52 -10.29 19.08
C GLY A 337 9.05 -11.63 19.65
N PRO A 338 7.73 -11.88 19.69
CA PRO A 338 6.68 -11.01 19.18
C PRO A 338 6.39 -9.88 20.17
N ARG A 339 5.93 -8.74 19.64
CA ARG A 339 5.35 -7.66 20.44
C ARG A 339 4.00 -7.29 19.89
N LEU A 340 3.03 -7.03 20.76
CA LEU A 340 1.77 -6.41 20.35
C LEU A 340 2.09 -5.02 19.76
N VAL A 341 1.49 -4.72 18.62
CA VAL A 341 1.58 -3.41 17.99
C VAL A 341 0.19 -2.94 17.60
N PHE A 342 -0.08 -1.67 17.84
CA PHE A 342 -1.25 -0.99 17.32
C PHE A 342 -0.96 0.50 17.20
N ALA A 343 -1.75 1.20 16.40
CA ALA A 343 -1.80 2.65 16.42
C ALA A 343 -3.24 3.12 16.44
N ARG A 344 -3.59 3.97 17.40
CA ARG A 344 -4.88 4.68 17.40
C ARG A 344 -4.82 5.90 16.47
N PRO A 345 -5.97 6.35 15.93
CA PRO A 345 -6.07 7.63 15.27
C PRO A 345 -5.50 8.74 16.16
N ALA A 346 -4.71 9.64 15.59
CA ALA A 346 -4.15 10.77 16.33
C ALA A 346 -5.27 11.67 16.87
N LYS A 347 -5.16 12.11 18.12
CA LYS A 347 -6.09 13.03 18.78
C LYS A 347 -5.33 14.06 19.62
N GLY A 348 -5.91 15.23 19.80
CA GLY A 348 -5.38 16.27 20.68
C GLY A 348 -4.10 16.94 20.15
N ASP A 349 -3.47 17.72 21.02
CA ASP A 349 -2.26 18.47 20.71
C ASP A 349 -1.02 17.58 20.71
N ILE A 350 -0.06 17.91 19.85
CA ILE A 350 1.20 17.19 19.75
C ILE A 350 2.20 17.77 20.76
N PRO A 351 2.79 16.95 21.67
CA PRO A 351 3.75 17.41 22.68
C PRO A 351 5.13 17.60 22.04
N TRP A 352 5.32 18.72 21.36
CA TRP A 352 6.59 19.05 20.71
C TRP A 352 7.70 19.36 21.70
N THR A 353 8.89 18.84 21.41
CA THR A 353 10.16 19.19 22.04
C THR A 353 11.04 19.89 21.00
N ASP A 354 11.68 21.00 21.39
CA ASP A 354 12.64 21.68 20.53
C ASP A 354 13.87 20.80 20.30
N ALA A 355 14.16 20.51 19.04
CA ALA A 355 15.28 19.67 18.62
C ALA A 355 16.40 20.58 18.07
N ARG A 356 17.22 21.10 18.97
CA ARG A 356 18.26 22.10 18.64
C ARG A 356 19.39 21.47 17.84
N LEU A 357 19.43 21.76 16.54
CA LEU A 357 20.52 21.35 15.66
C LEU A 357 21.81 22.09 16.03
N GLU A 358 22.91 21.35 16.09
CA GLU A 358 24.24 21.91 16.27
C GLU A 358 24.62 22.78 15.07
N PRO A 359 25.34 23.90 15.27
CA PRO A 359 25.84 24.71 14.17
C PRO A 359 26.76 23.89 13.26
N ALA A 360 26.50 23.93 11.96
CA ALA A 360 27.41 23.37 10.97
C ALA A 360 28.69 24.21 10.85
N ALA A 361 29.85 23.55 10.68
CA ALA A 361 31.13 24.25 10.47
C ALA A 361 31.18 24.97 9.11
N SER A 362 30.58 24.37 8.09
CA SER A 362 30.34 24.94 6.76
C SER A 362 28.87 24.78 6.35
N PRO A 363 28.33 25.65 5.47
CA PRO A 363 26.92 25.58 5.07
C PRO A 363 26.43 24.21 4.59
N GLY A 364 27.29 23.41 3.94
CA GLY A 364 26.97 22.08 3.42
C GLY A 364 27.16 20.92 4.40
N ASP A 365 27.75 21.14 5.57
CA ASP A 365 28.02 20.05 6.52
C ASP A 365 26.72 19.52 7.14
N PRO A 366 26.64 18.23 7.50
CA PRO A 366 25.47 17.69 8.16
C PRO A 366 25.12 18.47 9.43
N LEU A 367 23.83 18.73 9.64
CA LEU A 367 23.32 19.26 10.90
C LEU A 367 22.87 18.07 11.74
N VAL A 368 23.25 18.05 13.01
CA VAL A 368 22.96 16.94 13.92
C VAL A 368 22.28 17.47 15.17
N TRP A 369 21.30 16.73 15.67
CA TRP A 369 20.75 16.92 17.01
C TRP A 369 20.91 15.62 17.79
N MET A 370 21.48 15.73 19.00
CA MET A 370 21.56 14.64 19.97
C MET A 370 20.83 15.09 21.23
N PRO A 371 19.67 14.50 21.60
CA PRO A 371 19.08 14.74 22.91
C PRO A 371 20.04 14.28 24.03
N GLU A 372 19.97 14.92 25.19
CA GLU A 372 20.82 14.59 26.35
C GLU A 372 20.72 13.11 26.75
N THR A 373 19.52 12.54 26.59
CA THR A 373 19.25 11.11 26.71
C THR A 373 18.38 10.65 25.54
N PRO A 374 18.52 9.41 25.04
CA PRO A 374 17.66 8.90 23.98
C PRO A 374 16.17 9.02 24.32
N LEU A 375 15.35 9.50 23.38
CA LEU A 375 13.93 9.78 23.57
C LEU A 375 13.07 8.83 22.71
N PRO A 376 11.89 8.37 23.17
CA PRO A 376 10.91 7.80 22.25
C PRO A 376 10.43 8.90 21.31
N LEU A 377 10.38 8.63 20.01
CA LEU A 377 9.88 9.56 18.98
C LEU A 377 9.13 8.79 17.89
N ASN A 378 8.17 9.45 17.25
CA ASN A 378 7.51 8.96 16.02
C ASN A 378 7.26 10.06 14.99
N LEU A 379 7.67 11.29 15.28
CA LEU A 379 7.37 12.46 14.48
C LEU A 379 8.50 13.49 14.59
N LEU A 380 8.88 14.05 13.45
CA LEU A 380 9.76 15.21 13.34
C LEU A 380 9.06 16.31 12.54
N GLU A 381 9.34 17.57 12.88
CA GLU A 381 9.00 18.75 12.09
C GLU A 381 10.28 19.49 11.72
N ILE A 382 10.47 19.80 10.44
CA ILE A 382 11.63 20.52 9.93
C ILE A 382 11.16 21.74 9.17
N ASP A 383 11.54 22.92 9.66
CA ASP A 383 11.24 24.19 9.02
C ASP A 383 12.41 24.67 8.17
N LEU A 384 12.19 24.74 6.86
CA LEU A 384 13.17 25.22 5.89
C LEU A 384 12.83 26.63 5.42
N GLU A 385 13.87 27.42 5.21
CA GLU A 385 13.75 28.68 4.49
C GLU A 385 13.75 28.45 2.97
N TYR A 386 12.65 28.85 2.33
CA TYR A 386 12.54 28.91 0.88
C TYR A 386 12.82 30.34 0.42
N GLN A 387 13.82 30.52 -0.44
CA GLN A 387 14.09 31.84 -1.03
C GLN A 387 12.99 32.21 -2.05
N LYS A 388 12.89 33.51 -2.35
CA LYS A 388 11.92 34.00 -3.35
C LYS A 388 12.18 33.33 -4.71
N ASN A 389 11.14 32.74 -5.30
CA ASN A 389 11.19 31.96 -6.55
C ASN A 389 11.84 30.56 -6.44
N ILE A 390 12.25 30.11 -5.25
CA ILE A 390 12.63 28.71 -4.99
C ILE A 390 11.41 27.99 -4.44
N ASN A 391 10.89 27.02 -5.19
CA ASN A 391 9.64 26.33 -4.88
C ASN A 391 9.82 24.97 -4.20
N TRP A 392 11.02 24.39 -4.20
CA TRP A 392 11.33 23.16 -3.49
C TRP A 392 12.76 23.15 -2.91
N ALA A 393 12.96 22.31 -1.90
CA ALA A 393 14.25 22.04 -1.27
C ALA A 393 14.41 20.53 -1.07
N GLY A 394 15.61 20.00 -1.28
CA GLY A 394 15.96 18.60 -1.04
C GLY A 394 16.88 18.44 0.15
N PHE A 395 16.77 17.31 0.84
CA PHE A 395 17.66 16.91 1.93
C PHE A 395 17.48 15.44 2.26
N LYS A 396 18.47 14.90 2.98
CA LYS A 396 18.42 13.58 3.59
C LYS A 396 18.20 13.70 5.09
N LEU A 397 17.19 13.01 5.60
CA LEU A 397 16.83 12.91 7.01
C LEU A 397 17.10 11.50 7.52
N GLU A 398 17.87 11.41 8.58
CA GLU A 398 18.26 10.15 9.20
C GLU A 398 18.07 10.21 10.72
N ILE A 399 17.75 9.06 11.30
CA ILE A 399 17.68 8.87 12.75
C ILE A 399 18.63 7.74 13.15
N SER A 400 19.10 7.78 14.40
CA SER A 400 19.93 6.74 14.98
C SER A 400 19.47 6.42 16.39
N ARG A 401 19.48 5.13 16.75
CA ARG A 401 19.13 4.65 18.10
C ARG A 401 20.33 4.67 19.05
N ASP A 402 21.55 4.69 18.53
CA ASP A 402 22.81 4.57 19.28
C ASP A 402 23.85 5.67 18.92
N GLY A 403 23.53 6.54 17.96
CA GLY A 403 24.43 7.56 17.42
C GLY A 403 25.43 7.02 16.38
N GLN A 404 25.41 5.73 16.08
CA GLN A 404 26.38 5.05 15.20
C GLN A 404 25.72 4.50 13.93
N ILE A 405 24.61 3.78 14.09
CA ILE A 405 23.86 3.18 12.98
C ILE A 405 22.72 4.12 12.59
N TRP A 406 22.68 4.51 11.32
CA TRP A 406 21.75 5.52 10.80
C TRP A 406 20.71 4.90 9.88
N LYS A 407 19.42 5.15 10.16
CA LYS A 407 18.29 4.78 9.31
C LYS A 407 17.79 6.02 8.57
N THR A 408 17.71 5.93 7.24
CA THR A 408 17.15 7.00 6.41
C THR A 408 15.63 6.98 6.46
N LEU A 409 15.03 8.12 6.84
CA LEU A 409 13.59 8.33 6.84
C LEU A 409 13.11 8.99 5.54
N TYR A 410 13.95 9.83 4.94
CA TYR A 410 13.62 10.64 3.77
C TYR A 410 14.90 11.06 3.06
N ASP A 411 14.93 10.94 1.73
CA ASP A 411 16.03 11.44 0.88
C ASP A 411 15.49 11.97 -0.45
N ALA A 412 14.70 13.04 -0.36
CA ALA A 412 13.92 13.55 -1.48
C ALA A 412 13.82 15.07 -1.46
N THR A 413 13.08 15.61 -2.43
CA THR A 413 12.74 17.03 -2.53
C THR A 413 11.31 17.32 -2.07
N ARG A 414 11.11 18.44 -1.35
CA ARG A 414 9.81 18.87 -0.82
C ARG A 414 9.51 20.33 -1.15
N ARG A 415 8.27 20.60 -1.57
CA ARG A 415 7.79 21.98 -1.79
C ARG A 415 7.45 22.68 -0.49
N SER A 416 7.48 24.01 -0.52
CA SER A 416 7.08 24.83 0.63
C SER A 416 5.64 24.58 1.10
N GLY A 417 4.76 24.12 0.20
CA GLY A 417 3.35 23.81 0.48
C GLY A 417 3.07 22.38 0.96
N ASP A 418 4.05 21.47 0.95
CA ASP A 418 3.82 20.04 1.25
C ASP A 418 3.89 19.72 2.76
N GLY A 419 3.80 20.73 3.62
CA GLY A 419 3.93 20.57 5.06
C GLY A 419 5.36 20.27 5.54
N LYS A 420 5.55 20.25 6.86
CA LYS A 420 6.88 20.19 7.50
C LYS A 420 7.12 18.92 8.30
N THR A 421 6.13 18.04 8.35
CA THR A 421 6.12 16.85 9.20
C THR A 421 6.69 15.62 8.49
N TYR A 422 7.32 14.76 9.29
CA TYR A 422 7.93 13.49 8.90
C TYR A 422 7.58 12.44 9.96
N GLU A 423 6.62 11.57 9.65
CA GLU A 423 6.24 10.46 10.53
C GLU A 423 7.11 9.23 10.27
N PHE A 424 7.38 8.46 11.31
CA PHE A 424 8.14 7.22 11.24
C PHE A 424 7.70 6.25 12.35
N PRO A 425 8.03 4.95 12.24
CA PRO A 425 7.73 3.97 13.28
C PRO A 425 8.16 4.44 14.68
N PRO A 426 7.31 4.29 15.72
CA PRO A 426 7.65 4.71 17.07
C PRO A 426 8.88 3.94 17.57
N GLN A 427 9.93 4.67 17.95
CA GLN A 427 11.19 4.07 18.39
C GLN A 427 12.00 5.02 19.27
N THR A 428 12.99 4.48 19.97
CA THR A 428 13.99 5.26 20.67
C THR A 428 14.98 5.89 19.70
N VAL A 429 15.22 7.19 19.85
CA VAL A 429 16.13 7.99 19.01
C VAL A 429 17.16 8.67 19.90
N ALA A 430 18.44 8.40 19.62
CA ALA A 430 19.61 9.01 20.26
C ALA A 430 20.23 10.12 19.42
N ALA A 431 19.98 10.16 18.10
CA ALA A 431 20.42 11.24 17.25
C ALA A 431 19.56 11.39 15.99
N VAL A 432 19.48 12.62 15.47
CA VAL A 432 18.85 12.98 14.20
C VAL A 432 19.87 13.72 13.35
N ARG A 433 19.95 13.42 12.05
CA ARG A 433 20.89 14.04 11.11
C ARG A 433 20.17 14.52 9.86
N LEU A 434 20.47 15.76 9.47
CA LEU A 434 20.06 16.42 8.24
C LEU A 434 21.29 16.65 7.37
N SER A 435 21.34 16.01 6.20
CA SER A 435 22.45 16.13 5.25
C SER A 435 21.94 16.36 3.82
N ASN A 436 22.85 16.50 2.84
CA ASN A 436 22.52 16.64 1.42
C ASN A 436 21.48 17.74 1.12
N ARG A 437 21.55 18.84 1.90
CA ARG A 437 20.61 19.96 1.81
C ARG A 437 20.88 20.75 0.53
N ARG A 438 19.86 20.93 -0.30
CA ARG A 438 19.96 21.54 -1.63
C ARG A 438 18.67 22.24 -2.05
N GLN A 439 18.76 23.18 -2.97
CA GLN A 439 17.64 23.88 -3.61
C GLN A 439 17.73 23.72 -5.14
N VAL A 440 16.68 24.16 -5.85
CA VAL A 440 16.56 24.07 -7.31
C VAL A 440 17.72 24.72 -8.06
N ASP A 441 18.31 25.77 -7.49
CA ASP A 441 19.43 26.54 -8.04
C ASP A 441 20.81 26.05 -7.56
N GLY A 442 20.86 24.94 -6.81
CA GLY A 442 22.07 24.43 -6.18
C GLY A 442 22.43 25.10 -4.85
N GLY A 443 21.64 26.08 -4.39
CA GLY A 443 21.78 26.70 -3.08
C GLY A 443 21.54 25.72 -1.93
N ILE A 444 21.96 26.09 -0.73
CA ILE A 444 21.77 25.28 0.47
C ILE A 444 20.67 25.93 1.32
N PRO A 445 19.54 25.25 1.57
CA PRO A 445 18.45 25.81 2.35
C PRO A 445 18.85 25.95 3.83
N THR A 446 18.51 27.10 4.41
CA THR A 446 18.62 27.34 5.85
C THR A 446 17.55 26.52 6.59
N VAL A 447 17.93 25.85 7.68
CA VAL A 447 16.98 25.24 8.61
C VAL A 447 16.60 26.27 9.68
N LYS A 448 15.36 26.75 9.68
CA LYS A 448 14.85 27.73 10.66
C LYS A 448 14.62 27.11 12.03
N GLY A 449 14.27 25.83 12.06
CA GLY A 449 14.03 25.09 13.29
C GLY A 449 13.73 23.63 13.02
N MET A 450 13.92 22.82 14.06
CA MET A 450 13.50 21.44 14.08
C MET A 450 12.84 21.13 15.42
N ARG A 451 11.77 20.34 15.39
CA ARG A 451 11.08 19.84 16.58
C ARG A 451 10.83 18.34 16.46
N ALA A 452 10.72 17.68 17.59
CA ALA A 452 10.51 16.25 17.70
C ALA A 452 9.35 15.96 18.65
N ALA A 453 8.60 14.90 18.41
CA ALA A 453 7.48 14.52 19.26
C ALA A 453 7.28 12.99 19.35
N TYR A 454 6.59 12.59 20.43
CA TYR A 454 6.07 11.25 20.62
C TYR A 454 4.60 11.31 21.03
N GLN A 455 3.76 10.62 20.27
CA GLN A 455 2.32 10.51 20.50
C GLN A 455 2.01 9.21 21.24
N ALA A 456 2.32 9.17 22.53
CA ALA A 456 2.28 7.95 23.35
C ALA A 456 0.90 7.27 23.39
N ASP A 457 -0.18 8.05 23.35
CA ASP A 457 -1.57 7.59 23.37
C ASP A 457 -1.97 6.76 22.13
N ARG A 458 -1.22 6.92 21.03
CA ARG A 458 -1.43 6.16 19.81
C ARG A 458 -0.94 4.72 19.93
N PHE A 459 0.16 4.47 20.63
CA PHE A 459 0.90 3.21 20.57
C PHE A 459 0.78 2.39 21.86
N PRO A 460 1.15 1.10 21.87
CA PRO A 460 1.26 0.34 23.12
C PRO A 460 2.30 0.98 24.04
N ALA A 461 2.01 1.02 25.33
CA ALA A 461 3.02 1.35 26.32
C ALA A 461 4.06 0.22 26.37
N SER A 462 5.31 0.54 26.73
CA SER A 462 6.26 -0.50 27.11
C SER A 462 5.68 -1.27 28.29
N SER A 463 5.49 -2.57 28.12
CA SER A 463 4.81 -3.42 29.09
C SER A 463 5.78 -4.45 29.67
N ALA A 464 5.68 -4.69 30.97
CA ALA A 464 6.33 -5.85 31.57
C ALA A 464 5.65 -7.13 31.06
N ALA A 465 6.37 -8.25 31.09
CA ALA A 465 5.84 -9.56 30.72
C ALA A 465 5.93 -10.54 31.89
N LYS A 466 4.90 -11.36 32.05
CA LYS A 466 4.97 -12.56 32.88
C LYS A 466 5.39 -13.73 32.00
N VAL A 467 6.61 -14.22 32.22
CA VAL A 467 7.18 -15.33 31.45
C VAL A 467 7.05 -16.64 32.23
N THR A 468 6.59 -17.69 31.53
CA THR A 468 6.58 -19.08 32.02
C THR A 468 7.14 -19.99 30.94
N SER A 469 7.68 -21.15 31.31
CA SER A 469 8.23 -22.10 30.33
C SER A 469 8.17 -23.53 30.81
N GLY A 470 8.07 -24.46 29.86
CA GLY A 470 8.18 -25.90 30.05
C GLY A 470 9.37 -26.49 29.27
N GLU A 471 9.38 -27.81 29.10
CA GLU A 471 10.48 -28.53 28.45
C GLU A 471 10.69 -28.12 26.98
N ASN A 472 9.61 -27.79 26.28
CA ASN A 472 9.61 -27.48 24.85
C ASN A 472 8.81 -26.23 24.47
N TRP A 473 8.42 -25.43 25.46
CA TRP A 473 7.58 -24.26 25.22
C TRP A 473 7.93 -23.11 26.16
N LEU A 474 7.59 -21.90 25.72
CA LEU A 474 7.68 -20.66 26.49
C LEU A 474 6.41 -19.84 26.26
N ALA A 475 5.85 -19.27 27.31
CA ALA A 475 4.71 -18.36 27.22
C ALA A 475 5.02 -17.02 27.89
N ALA A 476 4.57 -15.94 27.26
CA ALA A 476 4.67 -14.58 27.77
C ALA A 476 3.30 -13.90 27.72
N GLU A 477 2.88 -13.32 28.84
CA GLU A 477 1.70 -12.45 28.92
C GLU A 477 2.14 -11.03 29.25
N THR A 478 1.86 -10.08 28.37
CA THR A 478 2.23 -8.67 28.50
C THR A 478 1.10 -7.85 29.11
N GLU A 479 1.44 -6.79 29.85
CA GLU A 479 0.45 -5.90 30.50
C GLU A 479 -0.49 -5.20 29.51
N ASP A 480 -0.06 -5.03 28.26
CA ASP A 480 -0.89 -4.50 27.17
C ASP A 480 -1.89 -5.52 26.59
N GLY A 481 -1.96 -6.72 27.17
CA GLY A 481 -2.94 -7.76 26.84
C GLY A 481 -2.48 -8.77 25.79
N GLY A 482 -1.24 -8.67 25.31
CA GLY A 482 -0.62 -9.67 24.44
C GLY A 482 -0.37 -11.00 25.17
N LYS A 483 -0.72 -12.11 24.53
CA LYS A 483 -0.39 -13.46 24.99
C LYS A 483 0.31 -14.20 23.87
N PHE A 484 1.50 -14.69 24.16
CA PHE A 484 2.38 -15.33 23.19
C PHE A 484 2.81 -16.68 23.73
N HIS A 485 2.60 -17.74 22.95
CA HIS A 485 2.95 -19.10 23.32
C HIS A 485 3.82 -19.72 22.23
N TRP A 486 5.10 -19.82 22.52
CA TRP A 486 6.10 -20.48 21.69
C TRP A 486 6.15 -21.97 22.00
N THR A 487 6.09 -22.80 20.97
CA THR A 487 6.24 -24.25 21.06
C THR A 487 7.30 -24.70 20.07
N LEU A 488 8.32 -25.39 20.57
CA LEU A 488 9.32 -26.05 19.72
C LEU A 488 8.84 -27.48 19.44
N SER A 489 8.52 -27.76 18.18
CA SER A 489 7.98 -29.04 17.72
C SER A 489 8.95 -29.71 16.75
N GLY A 490 9.78 -30.63 17.27
CA GLY A 490 10.68 -31.43 16.45
C GLY A 490 11.69 -30.61 15.65
N ALA A 491 12.20 -31.17 14.55
CA ALA A 491 13.26 -30.53 13.75
C ALA A 491 12.75 -29.48 12.75
N ASN A 492 11.42 -29.32 12.62
CA ASN A 492 10.79 -28.65 11.47
C ASN A 492 10.39 -27.19 11.71
N GLY A 493 10.39 -26.69 12.96
CA GLY A 493 10.14 -25.27 13.20
C GLY A 493 9.80 -24.89 14.64
N LEU A 494 9.79 -23.58 14.87
CA LEU A 494 9.35 -22.92 16.08
C LEU A 494 7.96 -22.32 15.83
N LYS A 495 6.95 -22.82 16.54
CA LYS A 495 5.56 -22.35 16.42
C LYS A 495 5.27 -21.23 17.43
N LEU A 496 4.58 -20.18 16.99
CA LEU A 496 4.02 -19.13 17.83
C LEU A 496 2.50 -19.15 17.70
N ASP A 497 1.80 -19.45 18.79
CA ASP A 497 0.39 -19.14 18.95
C ASP A 497 0.27 -17.82 19.71
N TYR A 498 -0.54 -16.88 19.22
CA TYR A 498 -0.73 -15.59 19.87
C TYR A 498 -2.19 -15.20 19.96
N SER A 499 -2.51 -14.39 20.98
CA SER A 499 -3.79 -13.72 21.12
C SER A 499 -3.65 -12.36 21.78
N TYR A 500 -4.60 -11.48 21.50
CA TYR A 500 -4.74 -10.18 22.18
C TYR A 500 -6.17 -9.68 22.04
N LYS A 501 -6.60 -8.80 22.94
CA LYS A 501 -7.93 -8.18 22.89
C LYS A 501 -7.80 -6.69 22.63
N LEU A 502 -8.57 -6.18 21.66
CA LEU A 502 -8.65 -4.75 21.36
C LEU A 502 -10.10 -4.36 21.11
N ASP A 503 -10.47 -3.17 21.56
CA ASP A 503 -11.78 -2.57 21.32
C ASP A 503 -11.59 -1.10 20.91
N GLY A 504 -12.24 -0.68 19.82
CA GLY A 504 -12.22 0.69 19.30
C GLY A 504 -11.46 0.85 17.99
N ASP A 505 -11.13 2.09 17.64
CA ASP A 505 -10.59 2.43 16.32
C ASP A 505 -9.06 2.39 16.30
N PHE A 506 -8.49 1.73 15.29
CA PHE A 506 -7.06 1.57 15.09
C PHE A 506 -6.68 1.77 13.62
N THR A 507 -5.59 2.49 13.35
CA THR A 507 -5.01 2.59 12.01
C THR A 507 -4.28 1.31 11.61
N TYR A 508 -3.76 0.57 12.58
CA TYR A 508 -3.26 -0.80 12.38
C TYR A 508 -3.26 -1.54 13.72
N HIS A 509 -3.27 -2.87 13.68
CA HIS A 509 -2.91 -3.70 14.85
C HIS A 509 -2.44 -5.10 14.44
N GLY A 510 -1.63 -5.73 15.30
CA GLY A 510 -1.02 -7.04 15.05
C GLY A 510 0.16 -7.33 15.95
N ILE A 511 1.10 -8.13 15.45
CA ILE A 511 2.36 -8.43 16.12
C ILE A 511 3.55 -8.06 15.25
N THR A 512 4.69 -7.77 15.87
CA THR A 512 5.91 -7.35 15.16
C THR A 512 7.16 -7.99 15.73
N PHE A 513 8.23 -7.94 14.93
CA PHE A 513 9.59 -8.35 15.24
C PHE A 513 10.57 -7.35 14.63
N ASP A 514 11.75 -7.22 15.22
CA ASP A 514 12.85 -6.47 14.61
C ASP A 514 13.57 -7.35 13.59
N HIS A 515 13.99 -6.72 12.50
CA HIS A 515 14.85 -7.35 11.50
C HIS A 515 15.70 -6.28 10.81
N PRO A 516 17.03 -6.42 10.75
CA PRO A 516 17.87 -5.49 10.00
C PRO A 516 17.42 -5.38 8.54
N GLU A 517 16.87 -4.23 8.14
CA GLU A 517 16.27 -4.06 6.81
C GLU A 517 17.31 -4.17 5.66
N ASP A 518 18.58 -3.90 5.96
CA ASP A 518 19.72 -4.01 5.04
C ASP A 518 20.18 -5.46 4.81
N GLN A 519 19.84 -6.38 5.70
CA GLN A 519 20.18 -7.81 5.55
C GLN A 519 19.18 -8.59 4.67
N PHE A 520 18.07 -7.98 4.26
CA PHE A 520 17.17 -8.62 3.29
C PHE A 520 17.82 -8.68 1.89
N ARG A 521 17.59 -9.78 1.18
CA ARG A 521 18.00 -9.95 -0.23
C ARG A 521 16.80 -10.04 -1.16
N SER A 522 15.81 -10.85 -0.79
CA SER A 522 14.54 -10.98 -1.51
C SER A 522 13.43 -11.48 -0.60
N LEU A 523 12.21 -11.31 -1.06
CA LEU A 523 10.98 -11.81 -0.45
C LEU A 523 10.29 -12.70 -1.47
N LYS A 524 9.99 -13.94 -1.08
CA LYS A 524 9.09 -14.83 -1.83
C LYS A 524 7.91 -15.19 -0.96
N TRP A 525 6.67 -15.00 -1.41
CA TRP A 525 5.50 -15.26 -0.57
C TRP A 525 4.34 -15.83 -1.36
N LEU A 526 3.53 -16.66 -0.70
CA LEU A 526 2.19 -17.02 -1.15
C LEU A 526 1.19 -16.09 -0.46
N GLY A 527 0.52 -15.25 -1.24
CA GLY A 527 -0.48 -14.29 -0.78
C GLY A 527 -0.94 -13.37 -1.90
N ASP A 528 -1.56 -12.26 -1.53
CA ASP A 528 -2.03 -11.26 -2.48
C ASP A 528 -0.84 -10.42 -2.98
N GLY A 529 -0.74 -10.26 -4.30
CA GLY A 529 0.32 -9.50 -4.95
C GLY A 529 -0.03 -9.11 -6.40
N PRO A 530 0.93 -8.56 -7.17
CA PRO A 530 2.35 -8.38 -6.82
C PRO A 530 2.64 -7.12 -6.01
N ALA A 531 1.74 -6.14 -5.98
CA ALA A 531 1.98 -4.85 -5.33
C ALA A 531 1.58 -4.85 -3.84
N ARG A 532 2.18 -3.95 -3.05
CA ARG A 532 1.74 -3.68 -1.68
C ARG A 532 0.32 -3.12 -1.65
N VAL A 533 -0.40 -3.37 -0.55
CA VAL A 533 -1.79 -2.97 -0.33
C VAL A 533 -1.92 -1.95 0.81
N TRP A 534 -3.05 -1.24 0.79
CA TRP A 534 -3.53 -0.36 1.87
C TRP A 534 -4.97 -0.72 2.21
N GLN A 535 -5.47 -0.35 3.39
CA GLN A 535 -6.82 -0.74 3.81
C GLN A 535 -7.91 -0.31 2.81
N ASN A 536 -7.75 0.86 2.20
CA ASN A 536 -8.63 1.42 1.17
C ASN A 536 -8.14 1.18 -0.26
N ARG A 537 -7.21 0.23 -0.45
CA ARG A 537 -6.68 -0.16 -1.77
C ARG A 537 -6.29 -1.63 -1.77
N LEU A 538 -7.29 -2.49 -1.60
CA LEU A 538 -7.13 -3.95 -1.63
C LEU A 538 -7.38 -4.55 -3.01
N ARG A 539 -8.16 -3.87 -3.85
CA ARG A 539 -8.49 -4.28 -5.22
C ARG A 539 -7.26 -4.24 -6.13
N GLY A 540 -7.21 -5.15 -7.10
CA GLY A 540 -6.13 -5.25 -8.10
C GLY A 540 -5.03 -6.28 -7.80
N THR A 541 -4.90 -6.76 -6.57
CA THR A 541 -4.01 -7.88 -6.24
C THR A 541 -4.71 -9.22 -6.39
N GLU A 542 -3.91 -10.27 -6.62
CA GLU A 542 -4.40 -11.64 -6.78
C GLU A 542 -3.61 -12.60 -5.89
N LEU A 543 -4.26 -13.67 -5.43
CA LEU A 543 -3.59 -14.74 -4.70
C LEU A 543 -2.62 -15.47 -5.65
N GLY A 544 -1.35 -15.53 -5.27
CA GLY A 544 -0.30 -16.19 -6.04
C GLY A 544 0.98 -16.37 -5.24
N VAL A 545 1.97 -17.05 -5.84
CA VAL A 545 3.33 -17.01 -5.34
C VAL A 545 4.07 -15.90 -6.08
N TRP A 546 4.62 -14.97 -5.31
CA TRP A 546 5.28 -13.78 -5.81
C TRP A 546 6.71 -13.73 -5.27
N GLU A 547 7.61 -13.12 -6.03
CA GLU A 547 8.99 -12.93 -5.61
C GLU A 547 9.49 -11.53 -6.01
N ILE A 548 10.11 -10.84 -5.05
CA ILE A 548 10.63 -9.48 -5.23
C ILE A 548 12.02 -9.40 -4.63
N ALA A 549 12.99 -8.96 -5.42
CA ALA A 549 14.32 -8.60 -4.93
C ALA A 549 14.25 -7.31 -4.10
N ARG A 550 15.04 -7.25 -3.02
CA ARG A 550 15.12 -6.05 -2.19
C ARG A 550 15.44 -4.84 -3.05
N ASN A 551 14.56 -3.86 -2.99
CA ASN A 551 14.77 -2.51 -3.49
C ASN A 551 14.45 -1.54 -2.36
N ASP A 552 15.32 -0.55 -2.18
CA ASP A 552 15.13 0.52 -1.21
C ASP A 552 14.90 1.80 -2.01
N ILE A 553 13.62 2.16 -2.17
CA ILE A 553 13.22 3.26 -3.04
C ILE A 553 12.80 4.47 -2.22
N GLN A 554 13.21 5.66 -2.68
CA GLN A 554 12.57 6.90 -2.30
C GLN A 554 11.52 7.21 -3.38
N PRO A 555 10.22 7.21 -3.04
CA PRO A 555 9.18 7.50 -4.02
C PRO A 555 9.35 8.88 -4.66
N GLY A 556 9.15 8.96 -5.97
CA GLY A 556 9.38 10.16 -6.78
C GLY A 556 10.85 10.48 -7.09
N GLU A 557 11.78 9.69 -6.56
CA GLU A 557 13.22 9.77 -6.90
C GLU A 557 13.70 8.47 -7.56
N SER A 558 12.93 7.38 -7.47
CA SER A 558 13.23 6.07 -8.04
C SER A 558 11.95 5.33 -8.46
N TRP A 559 12.03 4.55 -9.55
CA TRP A 559 10.89 3.90 -10.22
C TRP A 559 11.07 2.38 -10.37
N THR A 560 11.53 1.72 -9.31
CA THR A 560 11.62 0.25 -9.27
C THR A 560 10.36 -0.33 -8.64
N PHE A 561 9.56 -1.04 -9.44
CA PHE A 561 8.31 -1.68 -9.01
C PHE A 561 8.33 -3.18 -9.36
N PRO A 562 7.60 -4.03 -8.61
CA PRO A 562 6.90 -3.72 -7.36
C PRO A 562 7.86 -3.37 -6.21
N GLU A 563 7.39 -2.56 -5.27
CA GLU A 563 8.19 -2.17 -4.12
C GLU A 563 8.36 -3.31 -3.12
N PHE A 564 9.56 -3.41 -2.55
CA PHE A 564 9.86 -4.41 -1.53
C PHE A 564 9.20 -4.10 -0.17
N GLN A 565 9.21 -2.82 0.23
CA GLN A 565 8.69 -2.40 1.53
C GLN A 565 7.18 -2.12 1.47
N GLY A 566 6.43 -2.55 2.48
CA GLY A 566 4.99 -2.31 2.60
C GLY A 566 4.21 -3.46 3.22
N CYS A 567 2.88 -3.41 3.07
CA CYS A 567 1.96 -4.46 3.52
C CYS A 567 1.50 -5.31 2.33
N PHE A 568 1.39 -6.62 2.52
CA PHE A 568 0.94 -7.61 1.54
C PHE A 568 -0.20 -8.42 2.17
N GLY A 569 -1.31 -8.56 1.43
CA GLY A 569 -2.52 -9.22 1.90
C GLY A 569 -2.45 -10.74 1.83
N GLY A 570 -3.33 -11.40 2.56
CA GLY A 570 -3.61 -12.81 2.30
C GLY A 570 -2.43 -13.76 2.54
N LEU A 571 -1.56 -13.50 3.52
CA LEU A 571 -0.37 -14.32 3.74
C LEU A 571 -0.75 -15.79 4.00
N ARG A 572 -0.07 -16.71 3.34
CA ARG A 572 -0.06 -18.14 3.66
C ARG A 572 1.32 -18.57 4.15
N TRP A 573 2.35 -18.18 3.43
CA TRP A 573 3.74 -18.33 3.85
C TRP A 573 4.60 -17.28 3.17
N THR A 574 5.75 -16.99 3.78
CA THR A 574 6.80 -16.16 3.22
C THR A 574 8.16 -16.81 3.44
N ARG A 575 9.07 -16.68 2.48
CA ARG A 575 10.50 -16.98 2.56
C ARG A 575 11.25 -15.66 2.43
N LEU A 576 11.96 -15.33 3.50
CA LEU A 576 12.83 -14.17 3.61
C LEU A 576 14.24 -14.66 3.28
N ALA A 577 14.78 -14.25 2.14
CA ALA A 577 16.19 -14.49 1.85
C ALA A 577 17.02 -13.39 2.52
N THR A 578 17.99 -13.77 3.35
CA THR A 578 18.84 -12.83 4.09
C THR A 578 20.32 -13.14 3.88
N GLU A 579 21.21 -12.33 4.43
CA GLU A 579 22.65 -12.62 4.43
C GLU A 579 23.05 -13.86 5.26
N THR A 580 22.27 -14.17 6.29
CA THR A 580 22.58 -15.18 7.32
C THR A 580 21.80 -16.49 7.15
N GLY A 581 20.88 -16.52 6.17
CA GLY A 581 20.17 -17.72 5.74
C GLY A 581 18.66 -17.50 5.63
N ASP A 582 18.02 -18.32 4.80
CA ASP A 582 16.60 -18.12 4.48
C ASP A 582 15.68 -18.55 5.61
N LEU A 583 14.82 -17.63 6.05
CA LEU A 583 13.77 -17.88 7.03
C LEU A 583 12.43 -18.06 6.32
N THR A 584 11.75 -19.17 6.58
CA THR A 584 10.36 -19.37 6.16
C THR A 584 9.42 -19.13 7.34
N VAL A 585 8.35 -18.37 7.10
CA VAL A 585 7.27 -18.16 8.07
C VAL A 585 5.93 -18.52 7.42
N THR A 586 5.23 -19.50 7.98
CA THR A 586 3.88 -19.89 7.57
C THR A 586 2.85 -19.25 8.50
N SER A 587 1.74 -18.78 7.97
CA SER A 587 0.60 -18.26 8.73
C SER A 587 -0.56 -19.24 8.70
N GLY A 588 -1.11 -19.55 9.87
CA GLY A 588 -2.34 -20.34 10.01
C GLY A 588 -3.61 -19.54 9.74
N ASP A 589 -3.53 -18.22 9.54
CA ASP A 589 -4.68 -17.37 9.29
C ASP A 589 -4.57 -16.66 7.93
N PRO A 590 -5.44 -16.99 6.95
CA PRO A 590 -5.42 -16.41 5.62
C PRO A 590 -5.78 -14.92 5.55
N GLN A 591 -6.24 -14.31 6.65
CA GLN A 591 -6.50 -12.87 6.77
C GLN A 591 -5.28 -12.08 7.28
N THR A 592 -4.16 -12.76 7.54
CA THR A 592 -2.94 -12.08 8.01
C THR A 592 -2.33 -11.24 6.91
N TYR A 593 -2.07 -9.97 7.22
CA TYR A 593 -1.23 -9.10 6.40
C TYR A 593 0.22 -9.25 6.81
N LEU A 594 1.10 -9.50 5.84
CA LEU A 594 2.54 -9.41 6.04
C LEU A 594 2.98 -7.97 5.85
N ARG A 595 3.77 -7.42 6.77
CA ARG A 595 4.45 -6.14 6.57
C ARG A 595 5.96 -6.35 6.61
N ILE A 596 6.65 -5.88 5.57
CA ILE A 596 8.12 -5.90 5.43
C ILE A 596 8.63 -4.47 5.31
N GLY A 597 9.54 -4.07 6.19
CA GLY A 597 10.27 -2.80 6.13
C GLY A 597 9.38 -1.55 6.11
N THR A 598 10.00 -0.37 6.11
CA THR A 598 9.26 0.89 6.20
C THR A 598 9.38 1.71 4.92
N PRO A 599 8.30 1.82 4.10
CA PRO A 599 8.29 2.72 2.96
C PRO A 599 8.64 4.16 3.36
N ARG A 600 9.54 4.81 2.62
CA ARG A 600 9.96 6.21 2.85
C ARG A 600 8.98 7.24 2.26
N ILE A 601 7.68 7.04 2.55
CA ILE A 601 6.61 7.92 2.07
C ILE A 601 6.47 9.08 3.05
N SER A 602 6.78 10.29 2.59
CA SER A 602 6.73 11.49 3.43
C SER A 602 5.96 12.62 2.76
N HIS A 603 4.65 12.63 2.93
CA HIS A 603 3.75 13.72 2.55
C HIS A 603 2.53 13.70 3.49
N PRO A 604 2.01 14.85 3.96
CA PRO A 604 1.02 14.92 5.04
C PRO A 604 -0.25 14.07 4.86
N PHE A 605 -0.61 13.76 3.62
CA PHE A 605 -1.83 12.99 3.30
C PHE A 605 -1.57 11.58 2.77
N THR A 606 -0.35 11.26 2.31
CA THR A 606 0.00 9.92 1.80
C THR A 606 0.95 9.16 2.71
N THR A 607 1.44 9.78 3.78
CA THR A 607 2.15 9.09 4.86
C THR A 607 1.17 8.33 5.75
N VAL A 608 1.60 7.14 6.21
CA VAL A 608 0.83 6.28 7.09
C VAL A 608 1.66 5.84 8.29
N ALA A 609 0.98 5.48 9.37
CA ALA A 609 1.64 4.94 10.55
C ALA A 609 2.08 3.48 10.31
N PHE A 610 3.29 3.14 10.76
CA PHE A 610 3.83 1.78 10.68
C PHE A 610 4.18 1.23 12.08
N PRO A 611 4.17 -0.11 12.25
CA PRO A 611 4.68 -0.76 13.47
C PRO A 611 6.14 -0.45 13.75
N ALA A 612 6.52 -0.48 15.04
CA ALA A 612 7.89 -0.23 15.51
C ALA A 612 8.95 -1.20 14.95
N GLY A 613 8.58 -2.47 14.73
CA GLY A 613 9.50 -3.48 14.18
C GLY A 613 9.49 -3.50 12.66
N ASP A 614 10.42 -4.24 12.07
CA ASP A 614 10.66 -4.28 10.62
C ASP A 614 9.85 -5.39 9.91
N LEU A 615 9.55 -6.49 10.61
CA LEU A 615 8.71 -7.60 10.13
C LEU A 615 7.46 -7.71 10.99
N SER A 616 6.27 -7.53 10.40
CA SER A 616 5.01 -7.59 11.16
C SER A 616 3.95 -8.49 10.52
N PHE A 617 3.10 -9.05 11.37
CA PHE A 617 1.95 -9.87 10.99
C PHE A 617 0.71 -9.20 11.57
N LEU A 618 -0.05 -8.54 10.69
CA LEU A 618 -1.10 -7.60 11.05
C LEU A 618 -2.49 -8.17 10.75
N LYS A 619 -3.47 -7.72 11.54
CA LYS A 619 -4.91 -7.98 11.30
C LYS A 619 -5.62 -6.76 10.72
N ALA A 620 -5.09 -5.58 10.97
CA ALA A 620 -5.47 -4.34 10.31
C ALA A 620 -4.20 -3.59 9.85
N ILE A 621 -4.27 -2.98 8.68
CA ILE A 621 -3.22 -2.17 8.05
C ILE A 621 -3.74 -0.74 7.85
N PRO A 622 -2.88 0.27 7.70
CA PRO A 622 -3.35 1.63 7.50
C PRO A 622 -4.00 1.82 6.12
N ALA A 623 -5.00 2.70 6.08
CA ALA A 623 -5.45 3.36 4.85
C ALA A 623 -4.44 4.45 4.44
N ILE A 624 -4.34 4.72 3.14
CA ILE A 624 -3.53 5.80 2.59
C ILE A 624 -4.41 6.89 2.00
N GLY A 625 -4.00 8.15 2.06
CA GLY A 625 -4.68 9.22 1.35
C GLY A 625 -4.12 9.44 -0.05
N SER A 626 -4.46 10.58 -0.63
CA SER A 626 -4.02 11.08 -1.92
C SER A 626 -3.34 12.45 -1.75
N LYS A 627 -2.89 13.11 -2.82
CA LYS A 627 -2.15 14.38 -2.71
C LYS A 627 -2.92 15.47 -1.96
N PHE A 628 -4.25 15.44 -2.00
CA PHE A 628 -5.11 16.46 -1.39
C PHE A 628 -6.15 15.90 -0.41
N ILE A 629 -6.35 14.58 -0.37
CA ILE A 629 -7.39 13.95 0.44
C ILE A 629 -6.75 13.04 1.48
N LYS A 630 -7.09 13.24 2.74
CA LYS A 630 -6.65 12.35 3.83
C LYS A 630 -7.31 10.98 3.72
N PRO A 631 -6.71 9.92 4.28
CA PRO A 631 -7.31 8.58 4.26
C PRO A 631 -8.76 8.58 4.74
N GLU A 632 -9.07 9.23 5.87
CA GLU A 632 -10.41 9.26 6.45
C GLU A 632 -11.45 10.02 5.62
N ASP A 633 -11.02 10.83 4.64
CA ASP A 633 -11.89 11.59 3.74
C ASP A 633 -12.05 10.92 2.37
N SER A 634 -11.37 9.78 2.15
CA SER A 634 -11.41 8.99 0.90
C SER A 634 -12.57 8.00 0.80
N GLY A 635 -13.45 7.95 1.81
CA GLY A 635 -14.61 7.06 1.84
C GLY A 635 -14.62 6.10 3.03
N PRO A 636 -15.64 5.22 3.11
CA PRO A 636 -15.77 4.26 4.21
C PRO A 636 -14.53 3.37 4.41
N SER A 637 -13.91 2.89 3.33
CA SER A 637 -12.73 2.02 3.41
C SER A 637 -11.49 2.72 3.98
N GLY A 638 -11.45 4.06 3.91
CA GLY A 638 -10.37 4.90 4.42
C GLY A 638 -10.46 5.22 5.91
N LYS A 639 -11.55 4.85 6.59
CA LYS A 639 -11.70 5.02 8.04
C LYS A 639 -10.77 4.07 8.80
N PRO A 640 -10.35 4.39 10.02
CA PRO A 640 -9.63 3.45 10.88
C PRO A 640 -10.39 2.12 11.03
N ALA A 641 -9.67 1.00 11.09
CA ALA A 641 -10.26 -0.30 11.38
C ALA A 641 -10.85 -0.31 12.79
N ASN A 642 -12.10 -0.74 12.89
CA ASN A 642 -12.74 -0.94 14.18
C ASN A 642 -12.41 -2.33 14.70
N ALA A 643 -11.60 -2.39 15.76
CA ALA A 643 -11.31 -3.63 16.47
C ALA A 643 -12.40 -3.93 17.49
N SER A 644 -12.81 -5.19 17.58
CA SER A 644 -13.78 -5.64 18.58
C SER A 644 -13.49 -7.07 19.02
N GLY A 645 -13.16 -7.22 20.30
CA GLY A 645 -12.93 -8.53 20.91
C GLY A 645 -11.53 -9.11 20.72
N GLU A 646 -11.47 -10.44 20.72
CA GLU A 646 -10.22 -11.21 20.77
C GLU A 646 -9.73 -11.57 19.36
N TYR A 647 -8.47 -11.28 19.10
CA TYR A 647 -7.75 -11.67 17.89
C TYR A 647 -6.79 -12.80 18.22
N LYS A 648 -6.66 -13.76 17.30
CA LYS A 648 -5.75 -14.90 17.42
C LYS A 648 -4.95 -15.10 16.14
N GLY A 649 -3.84 -15.77 16.25
CA GLY A 649 -3.13 -16.28 15.09
C GLY A 649 -2.06 -17.28 15.48
N THR A 650 -1.59 -17.97 14.45
CA THR A 650 -0.53 -18.95 14.54
C THR A 650 0.49 -18.66 13.45
N LEU A 651 1.77 -18.64 13.83
CA LEU A 651 2.90 -18.57 12.91
C LEU A 651 3.83 -19.75 13.15
N VAL A 652 4.44 -20.26 12.08
CA VAL A 652 5.48 -21.29 12.17
C VAL A 652 6.73 -20.81 11.49
N PHE A 653 7.82 -20.72 12.24
CA PHE A 653 9.13 -20.26 11.78
C PHE A 653 10.03 -21.47 11.52
N GLY A 654 10.67 -21.52 10.37
CA GLY A 654 11.59 -22.61 10.03
C GLY A 654 12.61 -22.19 8.98
N PHE A 655 13.58 -23.05 8.74
CA PHE A 655 14.53 -22.87 7.64
C PHE A 655 14.16 -23.86 6.54
N GLY A 656 14.18 -23.40 5.29
CA GLY A 656 13.87 -24.25 4.14
C GLY A 656 14.74 -25.52 4.12
N LYS A 657 14.12 -26.65 3.75
CA LYS A 657 14.82 -27.94 3.54
C LYS A 657 15.77 -27.88 2.36
#